data_AF-A0A2P6TPG6-F1
#
_entry.id   AF-A0A2P6TPG6-F1
#
_cell.length_a   1.000
_cell.length_b   1.000
_cell.length_c   1.000
_cell.angle_alpha   90.00
_cell.angle_beta   90.00
_cell.angle_gamma   90.00
#
_symmetry.space_group_name_H-M   'P 1'
#
loop_
_entity.id
_entity.type
_entity.pdbx_description
1 polymer ?
#
loop_
_entity_poly.entity_id
_entity_poly.type
_entity_poly.pdbx_seq_one_letter_code
_entity_poly.pdbx_strand_id
1 'polypeptide(L)'
;MPVSFTGCCLWGLGSAADWLGLHKPLPAVRGDEHALPVEGCGQSQQGQSQQGQSQQGQSQQGQSQQGQSQQGSPEPSPARHANGSASTHGGKAGGGEEASASTSPASKSGRGSLRKLPVVLRVEVASKISAQVLTWGVIVINTLFVWLAIVLLSLRQSDTWTVGQLRPYYQAEVVLGSIALGSLLLAGLWFGLSVWRSTREQRVWSKRQRYFGSTAAVLLALQSGYSAAYVASYGVVLSATNCAYPFNTLSVLEFVQWAFFISAMLFLLARLHNVMVYRGLGALDMHPNFRLVVDRPLSERPRQNKWILIAWAVLVMLGVLNMIDKFRRYPHLFPNPRCDIELNKLQCPPNAIQISTASVYLVIILLFVAYWLHSLYHATRDHELLPWHKYRMSLIYIRIQARVFGPVISAVILSTIFLGLIPSFTNSCWAAIDAQLGNLPVDLALSLAAIIMSLLYAPKARALDSPMLQDFFQAFAWTEAGLEKAVERRNRQLLDPGSSTTTSSNTGWPGLTTQVSFTRVVEAVESAAAYLPGKMAQLAGVQDPETAAAKLREEPCFCMEAAVKLFYWMRLAYREDDVLDHKFVNAAGGLELFDLQHFETIWDESTDTHCVVGWSDTTCVVAFRGTQTMQNVLTDLKAWMAPLQPEAHHNGTLCKVHAGFLSAWLHHGFSEKVLARLRELDSNKGQPLRFWVCGHSLGGALATLAALRIRQQHPMSQLTVITYGCPRVGNRAFSTLFDQTVSDCWAIVNDLDPIPWVPKWCFHRVGKRVIIDGRGNLILRPSYFEVSVTHRGTSAKHHLTGGYALSLAAIFRAQFVPSKALLGGAQGVAALEAAVDLGKALQLTNMDLESLRDPAKLPELSEVLAAKREAQRRSRAGSSRRQLSRSLSCGNASLLPACCDTRPAVRYDRA
;
A
#
# COMPACT_ATOMS: atom_id res chain seq x y z
N MET A 1 -20.11 -26.83 -20.62
CA MET A 1 -19.53 -28.15 -20.31
C MET A 1 -19.10 -28.16 -18.85
N PRO A 2 -19.42 -29.20 -18.06
CA PRO A 2 -18.92 -29.31 -16.69
C PRO A 2 -17.43 -29.70 -16.70
N VAL A 3 -16.63 -29.06 -15.86
CA VAL A 3 -15.23 -29.45 -15.61
C VAL A 3 -15.17 -29.98 -14.19
N SER A 4 -14.74 -31.23 -14.04
CA SER A 4 -14.56 -31.87 -12.73
C SER A 4 -13.35 -31.28 -12.00
N PHE A 5 -13.51 -31.03 -10.70
CA PHE A 5 -12.40 -30.76 -9.79
C PHE A 5 -12.09 -32.04 -9.00
N THR A 6 -11.10 -32.80 -9.46
CA THR A 6 -10.43 -33.84 -8.66
C THR A 6 -9.17 -33.27 -8.00
N GLY A 7 -8.85 -33.78 -6.81
CA GLY A 7 -8.03 -33.06 -5.84
C GLY A 7 -6.51 -33.20 -5.99
N CYS A 8 -5.79 -32.26 -5.37
CA CYS A 8 -4.40 -32.44 -4.94
C CYS A 8 -4.10 -31.56 -3.71
N CYS A 9 -3.32 -32.11 -2.77
CA CYS A 9 -2.73 -31.40 -1.63
C CYS A 9 -3.68 -30.66 -0.66
N LEU A 10 -4.58 -31.41 -0.01
CA LEU A 10 -4.90 -31.15 1.40
C LEU A 10 -3.96 -32.02 2.26
N TRP A 11 -3.27 -31.40 3.23
CA TRP A 11 -2.64 -31.96 4.44
C TRP A 11 -1.80 -30.82 5.05
N GLY A 12 -1.97 -30.40 6.31
CA GLY A 12 -3.04 -30.74 7.26
C GLY A 12 -3.21 -29.62 8.30
N LEU A 13 -4.38 -29.60 8.95
CA LEU A 13 -4.64 -28.79 10.14
C LEU A 13 -5.02 -29.76 11.27
N GLY A 14 -4.17 -29.85 12.30
CA GLY A 14 -4.49 -30.61 13.51
C GLY A 14 -5.67 -29.99 14.24
N SER A 15 -6.65 -30.80 14.61
CA SER A 15 -7.85 -30.37 15.33
C SER A 15 -7.56 -30.02 16.79
N ALA A 16 -8.00 -28.85 17.25
CA ALA A 16 -7.81 -28.40 18.63
C ALA A 16 -8.81 -29.08 19.59
N ALA A 17 -8.51 -30.32 20.01
CA ALA A 17 -9.34 -31.10 20.93
C ALA A 17 -8.61 -31.59 22.20
N ASP A 18 -7.29 -31.77 22.16
CA ASP A 18 -6.52 -32.52 23.18
C ASP A 18 -6.10 -31.71 24.43
N TRP A 19 -6.93 -30.76 24.90
CA TRP A 19 -6.55 -29.84 26.01
C TRP A 19 -7.38 -29.95 27.30
N LEU A 20 -8.25 -30.95 27.43
CA LEU A 20 -9.03 -31.21 28.65
C LEU A 20 -9.04 -32.71 29.01
N GLY A 21 -7.93 -33.21 29.53
CA GLY A 21 -7.81 -34.59 29.99
C GLY A 21 -8.41 -34.82 31.38
N LEU A 22 -9.49 -35.60 31.47
CA LEU A 22 -9.99 -36.24 32.70
C LEU A 22 -10.34 -37.72 32.46
N HIS A 23 -10.46 -38.49 33.54
CA HIS A 23 -10.21 -39.93 33.58
C HIS A 23 -11.39 -40.86 33.19
N LYS A 24 -11.08 -41.92 32.40
CA LYS A 24 -11.35 -43.38 32.57
C LYS A 24 -12.79 -43.91 32.89
N PRO A 25 -13.10 -45.22 32.70
CA PRO A 25 -12.59 -46.19 31.68
C PRO A 25 -13.64 -47.23 31.15
N LEU A 26 -13.40 -47.75 29.92
CA LEU A 26 -13.67 -49.15 29.43
C LEU A 26 -15.13 -49.70 29.39
N PRO A 27 -15.41 -50.79 28.59
CA PRO A 27 -14.63 -51.48 27.55
C PRO A 27 -15.22 -51.20 26.12
N ALA A 28 -15.60 -52.08 25.15
CA ALA A 28 -15.59 -53.54 24.96
C ALA A 28 -15.84 -54.03 23.49
N VAL A 29 -15.59 -55.32 23.22
CA VAL A 29 -16.12 -56.23 22.14
C VAL A 29 -15.79 -55.99 20.63
N ARG A 30 -14.73 -56.71 20.16
CA ARG A 30 -14.58 -57.63 18.98
C ARG A 30 -14.90 -57.23 17.51
N GLY A 31 -14.30 -57.99 16.57
CA GLY A 31 -14.31 -57.83 15.11
C GLY A 31 -12.93 -57.37 14.59
N ASP A 32 -11.92 -58.21 14.34
CA ASP A 32 -11.83 -59.41 13.47
C ASP A 32 -12.02 -59.03 11.98
N GLU A 33 -11.14 -59.33 11.02
CA GLU A 33 -10.07 -60.34 10.96
C GLU A 33 -8.89 -59.98 9.99
N HIS A 34 -7.96 -60.94 9.78
CA HIS A 34 -6.73 -61.00 8.95
C HIS A 34 -6.70 -60.27 7.57
N ALA A 35 -5.55 -59.94 6.94
CA ALA A 35 -4.31 -60.74 6.84
C ALA A 35 -2.99 -59.98 6.54
N LEU A 36 -1.88 -60.71 6.72
CA LEU A 36 -0.45 -60.44 6.36
C LEU A 36 -0.12 -61.20 5.03
N PRO A 37 1.15 -61.43 4.53
CA PRO A 37 2.47 -61.32 5.19
C PRO A 37 3.74 -61.00 4.32
N VAL A 38 4.94 -61.07 4.97
CA VAL A 38 6.33 -61.17 4.41
C VAL A 38 6.86 -59.89 3.70
N GLU A 39 8.11 -59.39 3.83
CA GLU A 39 9.40 -59.73 4.51
C GLU A 39 10.05 -58.42 5.04
N GLY A 40 11.18 -58.29 5.75
CA GLY A 40 12.11 -59.22 6.42
C GLY A 40 13.59 -58.75 6.36
N CYS A 41 14.45 -59.22 7.28
CA CYS A 41 15.89 -58.89 7.48
C CYS A 41 16.24 -57.39 7.78
N GLY A 42 17.20 -57.06 8.65
CA GLY A 42 18.04 -57.89 9.52
C GLY A 42 18.82 -57.12 10.61
N GLN A 43 19.35 -57.88 11.57
CA GLN A 43 20.23 -57.53 12.71
C GLN A 43 21.57 -56.86 12.27
N SER A 44 22.50 -56.34 13.10
CA SER A 44 22.62 -55.78 14.48
C SER A 44 24.05 -55.16 14.56
N GLN A 45 24.52 -54.33 15.51
CA GLN A 45 24.73 -54.56 16.95
C GLN A 45 25.38 -53.31 17.62
N GLN A 46 25.07 -53.07 18.90
CA GLN A 46 25.89 -52.57 20.03
C GLN A 46 27.16 -51.67 19.83
N GLY A 47 27.31 -50.66 20.71
CA GLY A 47 28.58 -49.93 20.95
C GLY A 47 28.49 -48.90 22.10
N GLN A 48 29.53 -48.77 22.93
CA GLN A 48 29.51 -47.97 24.18
C GLN A 48 30.92 -47.54 24.66
N SER A 49 31.10 -46.51 25.50
CA SER A 49 30.26 -45.32 25.80
C SER A 49 31.08 -44.20 26.50
N GLN A 50 30.88 -43.99 27.81
CA GLN A 50 31.64 -43.21 28.82
C GLN A 50 32.27 -41.84 28.48
N GLN A 51 31.67 -40.80 29.08
CA GLN A 51 32.26 -39.77 29.97
C GLN A 51 33.76 -39.40 29.93
N GLY A 52 34.04 -38.09 29.99
CA GLY A 52 35.29 -37.49 30.47
C GLY A 52 35.09 -36.00 30.83
N GLN A 53 35.75 -35.48 31.87
CA GLN A 53 35.62 -34.10 32.34
C GLN A 53 36.96 -33.35 32.42
N SER A 54 36.89 -32.02 32.28
CA SER A 54 37.72 -30.96 32.87
C SER A 54 39.27 -31.00 32.79
N GLN A 55 39.88 -29.86 32.45
CA GLN A 55 40.54 -28.98 33.45
C GLN A 55 40.98 -27.62 32.86
N GLN A 56 41.61 -26.77 33.69
CA GLN A 56 41.93 -25.36 33.43
C GLN A 56 43.42 -25.16 33.05
N GLY A 57 43.77 -23.97 32.51
CA GLY A 57 45.15 -23.56 32.26
C GLY A 57 45.34 -22.04 32.36
N GLN A 58 46.49 -21.61 32.88
CA GLN A 58 46.82 -20.24 33.30
C GLN A 58 48.35 -20.03 33.30
N SER A 59 48.92 -18.81 33.27
CA SER A 59 48.48 -17.47 32.82
C SER A 59 49.72 -16.54 32.86
N GLN A 60 49.72 -15.37 32.21
CA GLN A 60 50.83 -14.39 32.41
C GLN A 60 50.47 -12.92 32.12
N GLN A 61 51.32 -12.02 32.63
CA GLN A 61 51.18 -10.56 32.67
C GLN A 61 52.33 -9.85 31.94
N GLY A 62 52.19 -8.55 31.63
CA GLY A 62 53.26 -7.71 31.09
C GLY A 62 53.11 -6.24 31.49
N GLN A 63 54.22 -5.59 31.84
CA GLN A 63 54.27 -4.27 32.51
C GLN A 63 55.65 -3.59 32.32
N SER A 64 55.84 -2.30 32.55
CA SER A 64 54.98 -1.09 32.49
C SER A 64 55.89 0.15 32.74
N GLN A 65 55.58 1.35 32.21
CA GLN A 65 56.40 2.54 32.53
C GLN A 65 55.72 3.92 32.29
N GLN A 66 56.38 4.98 32.78
CA GLN A 66 55.83 6.33 33.00
C GLN A 66 56.79 7.46 32.54
N GLY A 67 56.23 8.66 32.35
CA GLY A 67 56.90 9.98 32.35
C GLY A 67 55.83 11.05 32.10
N GLN A 68 55.60 12.11 32.90
CA GLN A 68 56.46 13.11 33.56
C GLN A 68 57.25 14.01 32.57
N SER A 69 57.25 15.34 32.68
CA SER A 69 56.50 16.27 33.56
C SER A 69 56.60 17.74 33.09
N GLN A 70 56.00 18.69 33.85
CA GLN A 70 56.30 20.15 33.90
C GLN A 70 55.84 21.02 32.71
N GLN A 71 55.65 22.34 32.81
CA GLN A 71 55.19 23.30 33.86
C GLN A 71 55.03 24.69 33.16
N GLY A 72 54.24 25.63 33.71
CA GLY A 72 54.37 27.06 33.37
C GLY A 72 53.09 27.83 32.98
N SER A 73 52.66 28.71 33.88
CA SER A 73 51.79 29.88 33.63
C SER A 73 52.63 31.16 33.91
N PRO A 74 52.25 32.38 33.47
CA PRO A 74 51.10 33.10 34.05
C PRO A 74 50.30 34.05 33.11
N GLU A 75 49.27 34.64 33.71
CA GLU A 75 48.46 35.81 33.28
C GLU A 75 49.26 37.15 33.35
N PRO A 76 48.75 38.35 32.91
CA PRO A 76 47.36 38.83 33.06
C PRO A 76 46.72 39.74 31.97
N SER A 77 45.47 40.13 32.27
CA SER A 77 44.59 41.17 31.67
C SER A 77 45.06 42.63 32.00
N PRO A 78 44.40 43.79 31.63
CA PRO A 78 42.98 43.97 31.24
C PRO A 78 42.58 45.13 30.26
N ALA A 79 41.24 45.28 30.05
CA ALA A 79 40.50 46.55 29.78
C ALA A 79 40.66 47.24 28.39
N ARG A 80 39.71 48.02 27.81
CA ARG A 80 38.45 48.67 28.28
C ARG A 80 37.62 49.23 27.08
N HIS A 81 36.29 49.40 27.24
CA HIS A 81 35.39 50.37 26.52
C HIS A 81 35.24 50.27 24.97
N ALA A 82 34.21 50.85 24.30
CA ALA A 82 32.80 51.18 24.67
C ALA A 82 31.98 51.55 23.39
N ASN A 83 30.64 51.65 23.53
CA ASN A 83 29.65 52.20 22.57
C ASN A 83 29.42 51.42 21.25
N GLY A 84 28.24 51.46 20.63
CA GLY A 84 26.92 51.91 21.11
C GLY A 84 26.02 52.54 20.03
N SER A 85 24.77 52.05 19.89
CA SER A 85 23.66 52.60 19.05
C SER A 85 23.90 52.68 17.52
N ALA A 86 22.91 52.78 16.63
CA ALA A 86 21.51 52.31 16.55
C ALA A 86 20.98 52.55 15.10
N SER A 87 19.84 51.96 14.69
CA SER A 87 18.91 52.45 13.63
C SER A 87 19.45 52.70 12.17
N THR A 88 18.74 52.50 11.05
CA THR A 88 17.34 52.10 10.74
C THR A 88 17.22 51.67 9.26
N HIS A 89 16.10 51.01 8.92
CA HIS A 89 15.40 51.00 7.60
C HIS A 89 16.13 50.82 6.24
N GLY A 90 15.70 49.79 5.50
CA GLY A 90 15.64 49.76 4.02
C GLY A 90 16.93 49.35 3.29
N GLY A 91 16.87 48.78 2.08
CA GLY A 91 15.72 48.26 1.33
C GLY A 91 16.03 48.00 -0.15
N LYS A 92 15.46 46.92 -0.72
CA LYS A 92 15.53 46.46 -2.14
C LYS A 92 16.87 45.94 -2.70
N ALA A 93 16.86 44.63 -2.99
CA ALA A 93 17.17 43.98 -4.28
C ALA A 93 18.46 44.29 -5.10
N GLY A 94 19.13 43.22 -5.54
CA GLY A 94 20.03 43.20 -6.71
C GLY A 94 21.20 42.21 -6.57
N GLY A 95 21.44 41.36 -7.58
CA GLY A 95 22.55 40.38 -7.60
C GLY A 95 22.38 39.18 -6.64
N GLY A 96 22.90 37.98 -6.90
CA GLY A 96 23.62 37.50 -8.11
C GLY A 96 25.13 37.57 -7.95
N GLU A 97 25.73 36.50 -7.44
CA GLU A 97 27.18 36.34 -7.30
C GLU A 97 27.58 34.86 -7.43
N GLU A 98 28.83 34.60 -7.85
CA GLU A 98 29.29 33.31 -8.35
C GLU A 98 29.99 32.44 -7.28
N ALA A 99 30.45 31.26 -7.68
CA ALA A 99 31.20 30.36 -6.79
C ALA A 99 32.67 30.75 -6.67
N SER A 100 33.16 30.95 -5.44
CA SER A 100 34.59 30.99 -5.11
C SER A 100 34.92 29.95 -4.04
N ALA A 101 36.12 29.37 -4.08
CA ALA A 101 36.47 28.16 -3.33
C ALA A 101 37.20 28.41 -2.01
N SER A 102 37.06 27.43 -1.11
CA SER A 102 38.01 27.06 -0.03
C SER A 102 38.55 28.14 0.92
N THR A 103 38.08 28.10 2.17
CA THR A 103 38.99 28.05 3.34
C THR A 103 38.29 27.43 4.55
N SER A 104 38.95 26.49 5.22
CA SER A 104 38.43 25.83 6.42
C SER A 104 38.86 26.58 7.69
N PRO A 105 37.98 26.75 8.69
CA PRO A 105 38.38 26.93 10.07
C PRO A 105 38.07 25.69 10.93
N ALA A 106 38.91 25.46 11.94
CA ALA A 106 38.91 24.26 12.77
C ALA A 106 37.68 24.11 13.69
N SER A 107 37.54 22.91 14.26
CA SER A 107 36.44 22.50 15.13
C SER A 107 36.28 23.35 16.39
N LYS A 108 35.02 23.66 16.72
CA LYS A 108 34.58 23.90 18.10
C LYS A 108 33.53 22.86 18.47
N SER A 109 33.80 22.08 19.52
CA SER A 109 33.00 20.94 19.98
C SER A 109 31.70 21.39 20.67
N GLY A 110 30.73 21.85 19.88
CA GLY A 110 29.36 22.09 20.36
C GLY A 110 28.73 20.81 20.92
N ARG A 111 28.12 20.90 22.12
CA ARG A 111 27.40 19.78 22.77
C ARG A 111 26.48 19.08 21.77
N GLY A 112 26.64 17.77 21.62
CA GLY A 112 25.86 16.95 20.69
C GLY A 112 24.37 17.04 20.97
N SER A 113 23.63 17.71 20.07
CA SER A 113 22.17 17.74 20.10
C SER A 113 21.65 16.34 19.79
N LEU A 114 21.13 15.64 20.80
CA LEU A 114 20.59 14.28 20.69
C LEU A 114 19.53 14.22 19.58
N ARG A 115 19.90 13.57 18.47
CA ARG A 115 19.15 13.54 17.22
C ARG A 115 17.79 12.85 17.42
N LYS A 116 16.70 13.59 17.23
CA LYS A 116 15.33 13.11 17.47
C LYS A 116 14.86 12.19 16.34
N LEU A 117 14.65 10.91 16.64
CA LEU A 117 14.23 9.89 15.67
C LEU A 117 12.81 10.16 15.11
N PRO A 118 12.51 9.89 13.84
CA PRO A 118 11.16 10.02 13.29
C PRO A 118 10.21 8.95 13.85
N VAL A 119 8.92 9.27 13.93
CA VAL A 119 7.86 8.29 14.26
C VAL A 119 7.57 7.38 13.08
N VAL A 120 7.26 6.12 13.40
CA VAL A 120 6.78 5.09 12.47
C VAL A 120 5.42 4.62 12.94
N LEU A 121 4.37 4.75 12.13
CA LEU A 121 3.06 4.19 12.41
C LEU A 121 2.96 2.77 11.86
N ARG A 122 2.20 1.90 12.53
CA ARG A 122 2.06 0.50 12.11
C ARG A 122 1.49 0.36 10.69
N VAL A 123 0.61 1.26 10.26
CA VAL A 123 0.09 1.34 8.88
C VAL A 123 1.18 1.55 7.81
N GLU A 124 2.25 2.28 8.11
CA GLU A 124 3.34 2.60 7.16
C GLU A 124 4.21 1.37 6.82
N VAL A 125 4.12 0.34 7.67
CA VAL A 125 5.00 -0.83 7.68
C VAL A 125 4.23 -2.15 7.91
N ALA A 126 2.93 -2.14 7.63
CA ALA A 126 2.05 -3.29 7.84
C ALA A 126 2.21 -4.31 6.70
N SER A 127 2.51 -5.55 7.06
CA SER A 127 2.74 -6.64 6.10
C SER A 127 1.50 -6.94 5.25
N LYS A 128 1.71 -7.60 4.10
CA LYS A 128 0.63 -8.15 3.27
C LYS A 128 -0.35 -8.99 4.09
N ILE A 129 0.14 -9.82 5.03
CA ILE A 129 -0.70 -10.67 5.89
C ILE A 129 -1.53 -9.79 6.84
N SER A 130 -0.89 -8.86 7.54
CA SER A 130 -1.56 -7.90 8.45
C SER A 130 -2.67 -7.12 7.73
N ALA A 131 -2.42 -6.73 6.47
CA ALA A 131 -3.36 -5.98 5.65
C ALA A 131 -4.49 -6.85 5.06
N GLN A 132 -4.24 -8.15 4.80
CA GLN A 132 -5.27 -9.11 4.42
C GLN A 132 -6.18 -9.47 5.61
N VAL A 133 -5.61 -9.70 6.80
CA VAL A 133 -6.37 -9.90 8.05
C VAL A 133 -7.25 -8.68 8.34
N LEU A 134 -6.70 -7.47 8.19
CA LEU A 134 -7.48 -6.23 8.26
C LEU A 134 -8.63 -6.20 7.25
N THR A 135 -8.34 -6.46 5.97
CA THR A 135 -9.31 -6.25 4.89
C THR A 135 -10.43 -7.29 4.89
N TRP A 136 -10.12 -8.56 5.14
CA TRP A 136 -11.10 -9.64 5.14
C TRP A 136 -11.71 -9.90 6.52
N GLY A 137 -10.92 -9.80 7.59
CA GLY A 137 -11.39 -10.02 8.95
C GLY A 137 -12.48 -9.01 9.36
N VAL A 138 -12.33 -7.72 9.02
CA VAL A 138 -13.39 -6.72 9.27
C VAL A 138 -14.68 -7.10 8.56
N ILE A 139 -14.62 -7.50 7.29
CA ILE A 139 -15.80 -7.86 6.49
C ILE A 139 -16.48 -9.10 7.09
N VAL A 140 -15.73 -10.17 7.35
CA VAL A 140 -16.26 -11.42 7.93
C VAL A 140 -16.88 -11.16 9.30
N ILE A 141 -16.20 -10.45 10.20
CA ILE A 141 -16.67 -10.22 11.57
C ILE A 141 -17.90 -9.28 11.59
N ASN A 142 -17.95 -8.23 10.76
CA ASN A 142 -19.16 -7.40 10.66
C ASN A 142 -20.34 -8.18 10.04
N THR A 143 -20.10 -9.07 9.08
CA THR A 143 -21.14 -9.98 8.57
C THR A 143 -21.65 -10.91 9.68
N LEU A 144 -20.79 -11.41 10.57
CA LEU A 144 -21.22 -12.18 11.74
C LEU A 144 -22.05 -11.34 12.73
N PHE A 145 -21.74 -10.05 12.92
CA PHE A 145 -22.58 -9.16 13.73
C PHE A 145 -23.95 -8.89 13.10
N VAL A 146 -24.04 -8.81 11.76
CA VAL A 146 -25.34 -8.74 11.05
C VAL A 146 -26.13 -10.05 11.22
N TRP A 147 -25.48 -11.22 11.13
CA TRP A 147 -26.14 -12.49 11.43
C TRP A 147 -26.60 -12.58 12.88
N LEU A 148 -25.82 -12.09 13.84
CA LEU A 148 -26.23 -11.97 15.24
C LEU A 148 -27.48 -11.09 15.39
N ALA A 149 -27.57 -9.96 14.69
CA ALA A 149 -28.77 -9.12 14.70
C ALA A 149 -30.00 -9.86 14.15
N ILE A 150 -29.85 -10.67 13.09
CA ILE A 150 -30.95 -11.48 12.54
C ILE A 150 -31.38 -12.58 13.53
N VAL A 151 -30.42 -13.29 14.15
CA VAL A 151 -30.71 -14.32 15.15
C VAL A 151 -31.39 -13.73 16.39
N LEU A 152 -30.93 -12.56 16.87
CA LEU A 152 -31.58 -11.85 17.97
C LEU A 152 -33.03 -11.46 17.61
N LEU A 153 -33.28 -10.95 16.40
CA LEU A 153 -34.65 -10.67 15.93
C LEU A 153 -35.53 -11.93 15.96
N SER A 154 -35.05 -13.05 15.41
CA SER A 154 -35.80 -14.32 15.40
C SER A 154 -36.08 -14.86 16.80
N LEU A 155 -35.14 -14.74 17.75
CA LEU A 155 -35.37 -15.13 19.14
C LEU A 155 -36.43 -14.25 19.81
N ARG A 156 -36.38 -12.93 19.59
CA ARG A 156 -37.30 -11.94 20.18
C ARG A 156 -38.73 -12.00 19.61
N GLN A 157 -38.91 -12.61 18.44
CA GLN A 157 -40.23 -12.88 17.84
C GLN A 157 -40.94 -14.11 18.43
N SER A 158 -40.37 -14.81 19.42
CA SER A 158 -41.09 -15.89 20.12
C SER A 158 -41.99 -15.34 21.23
N ASP A 159 -43.28 -15.65 21.18
CA ASP A 159 -44.36 -15.01 21.98
C ASP A 159 -44.42 -15.42 23.48
N THR A 160 -43.33 -15.90 24.09
CA THR A 160 -43.39 -16.64 25.37
C THR A 160 -42.47 -16.13 26.49
N TRP A 161 -41.83 -14.97 26.33
CA TRP A 161 -40.88 -14.45 27.34
C TRP A 161 -41.57 -13.61 28.43
N THR A 162 -41.45 -14.04 29.69
CA THR A 162 -41.72 -13.20 30.87
C THR A 162 -40.56 -12.27 31.19
N VAL A 163 -40.83 -11.15 31.87
CA VAL A 163 -39.81 -10.17 32.28
C VAL A 163 -38.68 -10.83 33.11
N GLY A 164 -39.01 -11.80 33.98
CA GLY A 164 -38.02 -12.58 34.73
C GLY A 164 -37.11 -13.45 33.86
N GLN A 165 -37.65 -14.05 32.80
CA GLN A 165 -36.90 -14.90 31.85
C GLN A 165 -35.94 -14.09 30.95
N LEU A 166 -36.06 -12.76 30.90
CA LEU A 166 -35.10 -11.90 30.18
C LEU A 166 -33.76 -11.74 30.94
N ARG A 167 -33.68 -12.11 32.21
CA ARG A 167 -32.47 -11.88 33.02
C ARG A 167 -31.22 -12.61 32.50
N PRO A 168 -31.25 -13.89 32.08
CA PRO A 168 -30.11 -14.56 31.45
C PRO A 168 -29.70 -13.93 30.11
N TYR A 169 -30.67 -13.42 29.34
CA TYR A 169 -30.40 -12.71 28.10
C TYR A 169 -29.65 -11.39 28.37
N TYR A 170 -30.14 -10.57 29.30
CA TYR A 170 -29.44 -9.35 29.74
C TYR A 170 -28.08 -9.62 30.38
N GLN A 171 -27.88 -10.76 31.05
CA GLN A 171 -26.56 -11.20 31.53
C GLN A 171 -25.60 -11.49 30.37
N ALA A 172 -26.04 -12.18 29.32
CA ALA A 172 -25.21 -12.44 28.14
C ALA A 172 -24.82 -11.14 27.42
N GLU A 173 -25.76 -10.20 27.25
CA GLU A 173 -25.51 -8.87 26.67
C GLU A 173 -24.48 -8.07 27.51
N VAL A 174 -24.61 -8.06 28.84
CA VAL A 174 -23.61 -7.43 29.74
C VAL A 174 -22.25 -8.07 29.62
N VAL A 175 -22.15 -9.41 29.55
CA VAL A 175 -20.87 -10.11 29.40
C VAL A 175 -20.20 -9.74 28.08
N LEU A 176 -20.93 -9.75 26.97
CA LEU A 176 -20.39 -9.43 25.64
C LEU A 176 -20.00 -7.95 25.53
N GLY A 177 -20.83 -7.03 26.03
CA GLY A 177 -20.49 -5.60 26.12
C GLY A 177 -19.30 -5.33 27.04
N SER A 178 -19.19 -6.04 28.16
CA SER A 178 -18.04 -5.90 29.09
C SER A 178 -16.74 -6.40 28.46
N ILE A 179 -16.79 -7.44 27.63
CA ILE A 179 -15.64 -7.91 26.85
C ILE A 179 -15.25 -6.88 25.78
N ALA A 180 -16.22 -6.23 25.12
CA ALA A 180 -15.98 -5.15 24.16
C ALA A 180 -15.33 -3.93 24.83
N LEU A 181 -15.91 -3.44 25.93
CA LEU A 181 -15.39 -2.34 26.75
C LEU A 181 -14.00 -2.66 27.31
N GLY A 182 -13.79 -3.86 27.86
CA GLY A 182 -12.47 -4.31 28.32
C GLY A 182 -11.43 -4.31 27.20
N SER A 183 -11.80 -4.77 26.01
CA SER A 183 -10.95 -4.76 24.81
C SER A 183 -10.61 -3.33 24.35
N LEU A 184 -11.58 -2.41 24.40
CA LEU A 184 -11.38 -0.98 24.11
C LEU A 184 -10.43 -0.31 25.12
N LEU A 185 -10.61 -0.57 26.42
CA LEU A 185 -9.78 -0.02 27.48
C LEU A 185 -8.34 -0.57 27.41
N LEU A 186 -8.17 -1.85 27.11
CA LEU A 186 -6.85 -2.46 26.85
C LEU A 186 -6.19 -1.88 25.59
N ALA A 187 -6.93 -1.70 24.50
CA ALA A 187 -6.43 -1.05 23.29
C ALA A 187 -6.06 0.42 23.54
N GLY A 188 -6.85 1.14 24.32
CA GLY A 188 -6.60 2.52 24.75
C GLY A 188 -5.36 2.66 25.63
N LEU A 189 -5.21 1.82 26.64
CA LEU A 189 -4.02 1.73 27.49
C LEU A 189 -2.78 1.43 26.64
N TRP A 190 -2.84 0.43 25.76
CA TRP A 190 -1.73 0.06 24.89
C TRP A 190 -1.37 1.15 23.87
N PHE A 191 -2.36 1.84 23.30
CA PHE A 191 -2.16 3.00 22.42
C PHE A 191 -1.53 4.16 23.18
N GLY A 192 -2.04 4.47 24.37
CA GLY A 192 -1.51 5.49 25.28
C GLY A 192 -0.06 5.22 25.68
N LEU A 193 0.26 4.00 26.11
CA LEU A 193 1.63 3.55 26.41
C LEU A 193 2.55 3.63 25.19
N SER A 194 2.04 3.32 23.99
CA SER A 194 2.81 3.43 22.75
C SER A 194 3.12 4.88 22.39
N VAL A 195 2.14 5.79 22.52
CA VAL A 195 2.33 7.25 22.31
C VAL A 195 3.23 7.84 23.40
N TRP A 196 3.04 7.49 24.67
CA TRP A 196 3.88 7.91 25.79
C TRP A 196 5.34 7.48 25.60
N ARG A 197 5.59 6.22 25.22
CA ARG A 197 6.94 5.73 24.87
C ARG A 197 7.54 6.54 23.71
N SER A 198 6.77 6.78 22.65
CA SER A 198 7.19 7.61 21.50
C SER A 198 7.59 9.04 21.92
N THR A 199 6.85 9.64 22.86
CA THR A 199 7.14 10.98 23.40
C THR A 199 8.33 10.99 24.36
N ARG A 200 8.48 9.96 25.22
CA ARG A 200 9.63 9.79 26.12
C ARG A 200 10.93 9.63 25.34
N GLU A 201 10.89 8.90 24.23
CA GLU A 201 11.98 8.75 23.25
C GLU A 201 12.14 9.98 22.33
N GLN A 202 11.47 11.10 22.61
CA GLN A 202 11.56 12.37 21.88
C GLN A 202 11.26 12.27 20.37
N ARG A 203 10.49 11.27 19.93
CA ARG A 203 10.31 10.99 18.49
C ARG A 203 9.52 12.09 17.76
N VAL A 204 9.96 12.43 16.55
CA VAL A 204 9.36 13.47 15.70
C VAL A 204 8.14 12.94 14.95
N TRP A 205 6.96 13.40 15.32
CA TRP A 205 5.70 13.12 14.62
C TRP A 205 5.46 14.11 13.47
N SER A 206 5.22 13.61 12.24
CA SER A 206 4.82 14.45 11.10
C SER A 206 3.38 14.99 11.25
N LYS A 207 3.01 16.05 10.51
CA LYS A 207 1.65 16.62 10.54
C LYS A 207 0.56 15.58 10.22
N ARG A 208 0.83 14.64 9.30
CA ARG A 208 -0.09 13.53 8.96
C ARG A 208 -0.14 12.47 10.05
N GLN A 209 0.99 12.09 10.62
CA GLN A 209 1.02 11.09 11.69
C GLN A 209 0.28 11.57 12.95
N ARG A 210 0.46 12.84 13.34
CA ARG A 210 -0.35 13.46 14.43
C ARG A 210 -1.84 13.44 14.12
N TYR A 211 -2.21 13.63 12.86
CA TYR A 211 -3.61 13.57 12.41
C TYR A 211 -4.20 12.15 12.50
N PHE A 212 -3.46 11.11 12.08
CA PHE A 212 -3.95 9.73 12.21
C PHE A 212 -3.99 9.27 13.67
N GLY A 213 -2.95 9.55 14.45
CA GLY A 213 -2.90 9.25 15.89
C GLY A 213 -4.03 9.93 16.68
N SER A 214 -4.29 11.22 16.43
CA SER A 214 -5.43 11.91 17.07
C SER A 214 -6.80 11.44 16.55
N THR A 215 -6.88 10.87 15.34
CA THR A 215 -8.11 10.21 14.87
C THR A 215 -8.39 8.95 15.70
N ALA A 216 -7.36 8.11 15.91
CA ALA A 216 -7.49 6.90 16.72
C ALA A 216 -7.80 7.21 18.19
N ALA A 217 -7.09 8.17 18.80
CA ALA A 217 -7.28 8.52 20.21
C ALA A 217 -8.70 9.02 20.51
N VAL A 218 -9.24 9.93 19.68
CA VAL A 218 -10.60 10.46 19.86
C VAL A 218 -11.66 9.39 19.55
N LEU A 219 -11.46 8.55 18.52
CA LEU A 219 -12.38 7.46 18.22
C LEU A 219 -12.44 6.43 19.37
N LEU A 220 -11.30 6.04 19.93
CA LEU A 220 -11.24 5.18 21.12
C LEU A 220 -11.98 5.82 22.30
N ALA A 221 -11.74 7.10 22.59
CA ALA A 221 -12.37 7.77 23.73
C ALA A 221 -13.91 7.84 23.59
N LEU A 222 -14.41 8.21 22.41
CA LEU A 222 -15.85 8.26 22.14
C LEU A 222 -16.49 6.86 22.18
N GLN A 223 -15.81 5.84 21.63
CA GLN A 223 -16.33 4.48 21.59
C GLN A 223 -16.28 3.78 22.97
N SER A 224 -15.25 4.04 23.79
CA SER A 224 -15.24 3.60 25.19
C SER A 224 -16.36 4.26 26.00
N GLY A 225 -16.67 5.53 25.73
CA GLY A 225 -17.82 6.22 26.35
C GLY A 225 -19.17 5.60 25.95
N TYR A 226 -19.34 5.27 24.67
CA TYR A 226 -20.50 4.55 24.14
C TYR A 226 -20.68 3.18 24.81
N SER A 227 -19.66 2.32 24.74
CA SER A 227 -19.70 0.95 25.28
C SER A 227 -19.84 0.93 26.81
N ALA A 228 -19.27 1.92 27.53
CA ALA A 228 -19.50 2.08 28.96
C ALA A 228 -20.96 2.43 29.31
N ALA A 229 -21.59 3.33 28.56
CA ALA A 229 -23.00 3.68 28.76
C ALA A 229 -23.94 2.54 28.36
N TYR A 230 -23.58 1.76 27.33
CA TYR A 230 -24.24 0.51 26.95
C TYR A 230 -24.21 -0.52 28.11
N VAL A 231 -23.02 -0.90 28.59
CA VAL A 231 -22.87 -1.85 29.73
C VAL A 231 -23.58 -1.35 31.00
N ALA A 232 -23.50 -0.04 31.29
CA ALA A 232 -24.20 0.56 32.42
C ALA A 232 -25.74 0.43 32.32
N SER A 233 -26.30 0.51 31.11
CA SER A 233 -27.76 0.43 30.91
C SER A 233 -28.33 -0.93 31.31
N TYR A 234 -27.71 -2.02 30.84
CA TYR A 234 -28.11 -3.37 31.24
C TYR A 234 -27.71 -3.68 32.69
N GLY A 235 -26.57 -3.17 33.17
CA GLY A 235 -26.15 -3.33 34.57
C GLY A 235 -27.17 -2.73 35.56
N VAL A 236 -27.71 -1.55 35.23
CA VAL A 236 -28.80 -0.89 35.96
C VAL A 236 -30.06 -1.77 35.97
N VAL A 237 -30.47 -2.35 34.83
CA VAL A 237 -31.61 -3.30 34.79
C VAL A 237 -31.36 -4.55 35.63
N LEU A 238 -30.18 -5.18 35.52
CA LEU A 238 -29.84 -6.40 36.27
C LEU A 238 -29.76 -6.17 37.78
N SER A 239 -29.46 -4.95 38.23
CA SER A 239 -29.40 -4.57 39.65
C SER A 239 -30.78 -4.46 40.32
N ALA A 240 -31.85 -4.27 39.55
CA ALA A 240 -33.20 -4.15 40.08
C ALA A 240 -33.73 -5.52 40.59
N THR A 241 -33.81 -5.69 41.90
CA THR A 241 -34.20 -6.96 42.53
C THR A 241 -35.64 -7.38 42.24
N ASN A 242 -36.54 -6.42 42.05
CA ASN A 242 -37.98 -6.63 41.97
C ASN A 242 -38.52 -6.52 40.52
N CYS A 243 -37.68 -6.78 39.50
CA CYS A 243 -37.99 -6.58 38.07
C CYS A 243 -38.43 -5.15 37.66
N ALA A 244 -38.27 -4.16 38.55
CA ALA A 244 -38.58 -2.77 38.27
C ALA A 244 -37.68 -2.20 37.16
N TYR A 245 -38.26 -1.50 36.18
CA TYR A 245 -37.54 -0.92 35.05
C TYR A 245 -37.28 0.58 35.30
N PRO A 246 -36.03 1.00 35.60
CA PRO A 246 -35.71 2.37 36.04
C PRO A 246 -35.64 3.35 34.86
N PHE A 247 -36.80 3.61 34.25
CA PHE A 247 -36.96 4.29 32.97
C PHE A 247 -36.24 5.64 32.87
N ASN A 248 -36.22 6.43 33.94
CA ASN A 248 -35.54 7.74 33.96
C ASN A 248 -34.02 7.59 33.83
N THR A 249 -33.41 6.69 34.62
CA THR A 249 -31.96 6.40 34.54
C THR A 249 -31.57 5.88 33.15
N LEU A 250 -32.41 4.99 32.59
CA LEU A 250 -32.17 4.42 31.26
C LEU A 250 -32.32 5.46 30.13
N SER A 251 -33.25 6.41 30.26
CA SER A 251 -33.39 7.52 29.29
C SER A 251 -32.20 8.49 29.31
N VAL A 252 -31.54 8.68 30.46
CA VAL A 252 -30.27 9.42 30.53
C VAL A 252 -29.14 8.63 29.85
N LEU A 253 -29.04 7.33 30.12
CA LEU A 253 -28.00 6.48 29.52
C LEU A 253 -28.20 6.31 28.00
N GLU A 254 -29.44 6.20 27.52
CA GLU A 254 -29.79 6.30 26.09
C GLU A 254 -29.23 7.58 25.48
N PHE A 255 -29.53 8.74 26.06
CA PHE A 255 -29.05 10.03 25.57
C PHE A 255 -27.50 10.07 25.52
N VAL A 256 -26.83 9.55 26.56
CA VAL A 256 -25.36 9.49 26.61
C VAL A 256 -24.79 8.56 25.53
N GLN A 257 -25.33 7.34 25.36
CA GLN A 257 -24.96 6.44 24.26
C GLN A 257 -25.15 7.13 22.90
N TRP A 258 -26.36 7.62 22.64
CA TRP A 258 -26.76 8.27 21.40
C TRP A 258 -25.87 9.49 21.08
N ALA A 259 -25.46 10.27 22.10
CA ALA A 259 -24.58 11.42 21.94
C ALA A 259 -23.12 11.03 21.65
N PHE A 260 -22.59 9.96 22.28
CA PHE A 260 -21.29 9.42 21.92
C PHE A 260 -21.28 8.85 20.48
N PHE A 261 -22.33 8.13 20.09
CA PHE A 261 -22.49 7.56 18.76
C PHE A 261 -22.43 8.65 17.67
N ILE A 262 -23.29 9.67 17.75
CA ILE A 262 -23.32 10.75 16.75
C ILE A 262 -22.05 11.61 16.78
N SER A 263 -21.43 11.79 17.95
CA SER A 263 -20.11 12.41 18.05
C SER A 263 -19.04 11.59 17.30
N ALA A 264 -19.04 10.26 17.42
CA ALA A 264 -18.11 9.38 16.71
C ALA A 264 -18.36 9.37 15.18
N MET A 265 -19.62 9.27 14.76
CA MET A 265 -20.02 9.30 13.34
C MET A 265 -19.59 10.61 12.67
N LEU A 266 -20.02 11.75 13.23
CA LEU A 266 -19.74 13.07 12.65
C LEU A 266 -18.27 13.47 12.81
N PHE A 267 -17.57 13.00 13.85
CA PHE A 267 -16.12 13.12 13.92
C PHE A 267 -15.46 12.39 12.75
N LEU A 268 -15.73 11.09 12.53
CA LEU A 268 -15.12 10.33 11.43
C LEU A 268 -15.41 10.94 10.06
N LEU A 269 -16.65 11.41 9.86
CA LEU A 269 -17.03 12.14 8.66
C LEU A 269 -16.24 13.45 8.49
N ALA A 270 -16.10 14.27 9.54
CA ALA A 270 -15.24 15.44 9.51
C ALA A 270 -13.78 15.05 9.22
N ARG A 271 -13.28 13.93 9.76
CA ARG A 271 -11.90 13.48 9.48
C ARG A 271 -11.68 12.99 8.05
N LEU A 272 -12.74 12.53 7.37
CA LEU A 272 -12.73 12.24 5.93
C LEU A 272 -12.88 13.52 5.08
N HIS A 273 -13.80 14.41 5.44
CA HIS A 273 -13.97 15.72 4.79
C HIS A 273 -12.67 16.53 4.80
N ASN A 274 -11.96 16.55 5.94
CA ASN A 274 -10.72 17.30 6.10
C ASN A 274 -9.55 16.79 5.22
N VAL A 275 -9.63 15.61 4.60
CA VAL A 275 -8.62 15.15 3.62
C VAL A 275 -9.02 15.44 2.16
N MET A 276 -10.10 16.18 1.90
CA MET A 276 -10.41 16.72 0.56
C MET A 276 -9.56 17.97 0.25
N VAL A 277 -9.49 18.34 -1.03
CA VAL A 277 -8.84 19.59 -1.47
C VAL A 277 -9.68 20.79 -1.07
N TYR A 278 -9.01 21.82 -0.53
CA TYR A 278 -9.63 23.07 -0.10
C TYR A 278 -10.13 23.88 -1.31
N ARG A 279 -11.41 24.27 -1.30
CA ARG A 279 -12.11 25.00 -2.37
C ARG A 279 -12.62 26.39 -1.95
N GLY A 280 -12.03 26.98 -0.92
CA GLY A 280 -12.41 28.31 -0.43
C GLY A 280 -11.88 29.47 -1.30
N LEU A 281 -12.13 30.71 -0.85
CA LEU A 281 -11.48 31.90 -1.42
C LEU A 281 -9.94 31.76 -1.32
N GLY A 282 -9.23 32.15 -2.38
CA GLY A 282 -7.79 31.94 -2.51
C GLY A 282 -7.36 30.48 -2.78
N ALA A 283 -8.27 29.60 -3.21
CA ALA A 283 -7.93 28.21 -3.54
C ALA A 283 -7.09 28.06 -4.83
N LEU A 284 -7.15 29.03 -5.75
CA LEU A 284 -6.40 29.01 -7.01
C LEU A 284 -4.91 29.36 -6.80
N ASP A 285 -4.61 30.19 -5.80
CA ASP A 285 -3.26 30.71 -5.51
C ASP A 285 -2.43 29.77 -4.60
N MET A 286 -2.89 28.53 -4.37
CA MET A 286 -2.41 27.72 -3.24
C MET A 286 -1.02 27.09 -3.43
N HIS A 287 -0.09 27.61 -2.63
CA HIS A 287 1.19 27.00 -2.26
C HIS A 287 1.07 25.46 -2.10
N PRO A 288 1.96 24.65 -2.73
CA PRO A 288 1.95 23.19 -2.68
C PRO A 288 1.93 22.50 -1.29
N ASN A 289 2.05 23.24 -0.19
CA ASN A 289 1.98 22.72 1.19
C ASN A 289 0.58 22.79 1.83
N PHE A 290 -0.38 23.51 1.24
CA PHE A 290 -1.66 23.85 1.89
C PHE A 290 -2.91 23.38 1.13
N ARG A 291 -2.76 22.38 0.24
CA ARG A 291 -3.82 21.95 -0.70
C ARG A 291 -4.99 21.20 -0.06
N LEU A 292 -4.79 20.46 1.03
CA LEU A 292 -5.90 19.79 1.75
C LEU A 292 -6.40 20.65 2.91
N VAL A 293 -7.68 20.48 3.28
CA VAL A 293 -8.27 21.19 4.43
C VAL A 293 -7.50 20.89 5.74
N VAL A 294 -6.99 19.67 5.91
CA VAL A 294 -6.11 19.24 7.01
C VAL A 294 -4.74 19.94 7.06
N ASP A 295 -4.30 20.58 5.97
CA ASP A 295 -3.06 21.37 5.96
C ASP A 295 -3.28 22.83 6.41
N ARG A 296 -4.48 23.39 6.18
CA ARG A 296 -4.83 24.79 6.52
C ARG A 296 -4.71 25.08 8.03
N PRO A 297 -4.51 26.34 8.45
CA PRO A 297 -4.47 26.74 9.86
C PRO A 297 -5.70 26.26 10.65
N LEU A 298 -5.54 26.02 11.96
CA LEU A 298 -6.61 25.48 12.81
C LEU A 298 -7.86 26.40 12.83
N SER A 299 -7.67 27.72 12.76
CA SER A 299 -8.72 28.73 12.73
C SER A 299 -9.67 28.62 11.52
N GLU A 300 -9.20 28.11 10.37
CA GLU A 300 -10.05 27.97 9.17
C GLU A 300 -10.92 26.70 9.18
N ARG A 301 -10.51 25.66 9.92
CA ARG A 301 -11.13 24.34 9.84
C ARG A 301 -12.58 24.30 10.33
N PRO A 302 -12.98 25.01 11.41
CA PRO A 302 -14.39 25.11 11.80
C PRO A 302 -15.27 25.71 10.70
N ARG A 303 -14.77 26.71 9.94
CA ARG A 303 -15.52 27.35 8.85
C ARG A 303 -15.79 26.39 7.68
N GLN A 304 -14.88 25.45 7.41
CA GLN A 304 -15.08 24.40 6.39
C GLN A 304 -16.01 23.29 6.90
N ASN A 305 -15.81 22.82 8.14
CA ASN A 305 -16.63 21.77 8.75
C ASN A 305 -17.96 22.30 9.33
N LYS A 306 -18.35 23.56 9.05
CA LYS A 306 -19.48 24.25 9.71
C LYS A 306 -20.80 23.47 9.66
N TRP A 307 -21.10 22.83 8.53
CA TRP A 307 -22.34 22.07 8.36
C TRP A 307 -22.34 20.78 9.18
N ILE A 308 -21.17 20.16 9.40
CA ILE A 308 -21.03 18.97 10.26
C ILE A 308 -21.19 19.37 11.74
N LEU A 309 -20.67 20.55 12.13
CA LEU A 309 -20.85 21.10 13.48
C LEU A 309 -22.30 21.51 13.76
N ILE A 310 -22.99 22.13 12.79
CA ILE A 310 -24.42 22.44 12.87
C ILE A 310 -25.25 21.15 12.96
N ALA A 311 -24.96 20.15 12.13
CA ALA A 311 -25.63 18.86 12.20
C ALA A 311 -25.44 18.17 13.56
N TRP A 312 -24.22 18.20 14.11
CA TRP A 312 -23.94 17.67 15.45
C TRP A 312 -24.77 18.40 16.53
N ALA A 313 -24.78 19.72 16.53
CA ALA A 313 -25.54 20.51 17.52
C ALA A 313 -27.06 20.28 17.39
N VAL A 314 -27.61 20.31 16.17
CA VAL A 314 -29.04 20.06 15.90
C VAL A 314 -29.45 18.66 16.35
N LEU A 315 -28.66 17.64 16.00
CA LEU A 315 -28.92 16.28 16.45
C LEU A 315 -28.87 16.21 17.98
N VAL A 316 -27.83 16.73 18.64
CA VAL A 316 -27.70 16.65 20.10
C VAL A 316 -28.89 17.31 20.82
N MET A 317 -29.40 18.42 20.28
CA MET A 317 -30.65 19.02 20.78
C MET A 317 -31.88 18.11 20.57
N LEU A 318 -32.00 17.41 19.44
CA LEU A 318 -33.06 16.41 19.24
C LEU A 318 -32.95 15.24 20.23
N GLY A 319 -31.74 14.78 20.56
CA GLY A 319 -31.50 13.78 21.61
C GLY A 319 -31.96 14.25 22.99
N VAL A 320 -31.65 15.50 23.36
CA VAL A 320 -32.13 16.12 24.61
C VAL A 320 -33.66 16.24 24.63
N LEU A 321 -34.28 16.66 23.52
CA LEU A 321 -35.74 16.78 23.42
C LEU A 321 -36.44 15.41 23.53
N ASN A 322 -35.90 14.36 22.90
CA ASN A 322 -36.36 12.97 23.04
C ASN A 322 -36.26 12.48 24.50
N MET A 323 -35.18 12.80 25.22
CA MET A 323 -35.03 12.47 26.65
C MET A 323 -36.06 13.20 27.53
N ILE A 324 -36.26 14.51 27.32
CA ILE A 324 -37.25 15.32 28.07
C ILE A 324 -38.68 14.82 27.81
N ASP A 325 -39.00 14.48 26.57
CA ASP A 325 -40.29 13.89 26.20
C ASP A 325 -40.49 12.51 26.86
N LYS A 326 -39.45 11.67 26.86
CA LYS A 326 -39.44 10.36 27.53
C LYS A 326 -39.72 10.48 29.04
N PHE A 327 -39.10 11.45 29.73
CA PHE A 327 -39.41 11.75 31.14
C PHE A 327 -40.87 12.16 31.39
N ARG A 328 -41.54 12.78 30.42
CA ARG A 328 -42.93 13.27 30.58
C ARG A 328 -44.00 12.21 30.34
N ARG A 329 -43.75 11.23 29.47
CA ARG A 329 -44.77 10.25 29.06
C ARG A 329 -44.73 8.93 29.84
N TYR A 330 -43.53 8.36 30.00
CA TYR A 330 -43.38 6.94 30.35
C TYR A 330 -43.35 6.58 31.84
N PRO A 331 -43.15 7.48 32.83
CA PRO A 331 -43.28 7.11 34.25
C PRO A 331 -44.63 6.49 34.65
N HIS A 332 -45.67 6.69 33.84
CA HIS A 332 -47.01 6.15 34.05
C HIS A 332 -47.30 4.83 33.29
N LEU A 333 -46.38 4.38 32.42
CA LEU A 333 -46.59 3.20 31.54
C LEU A 333 -46.09 1.87 32.13
N PHE A 334 -45.28 1.89 33.20
CA PHE A 334 -44.77 0.69 33.87
C PHE A 334 -45.02 0.71 35.40
N PRO A 335 -46.28 0.67 35.87
CA PRO A 335 -46.60 0.61 37.29
C PRO A 335 -46.24 -0.76 37.89
N ASN A 336 -45.07 -0.84 38.54
CA ASN A 336 -44.58 -2.02 39.29
C ASN A 336 -44.76 -3.37 38.56
N PRO A 337 -44.06 -3.60 37.42
CA PRO A 337 -44.15 -4.87 36.71
C PRO A 337 -43.66 -6.02 37.58
N ARG A 338 -44.54 -6.99 37.85
CA ARG A 338 -44.17 -8.25 38.48
C ARG A 338 -43.37 -9.12 37.49
N CYS A 339 -42.46 -9.94 38.00
CA CYS A 339 -41.52 -10.71 37.16
C CYS A 339 -42.18 -11.78 36.27
N ASP A 340 -43.41 -12.20 36.59
CA ASP A 340 -44.25 -13.18 35.90
C ASP A 340 -45.02 -12.62 34.69
N ILE A 341 -44.96 -11.31 34.44
CA ILE A 341 -45.65 -10.68 33.31
C ILE A 341 -44.94 -11.04 31.99
N GLU A 342 -45.69 -11.57 31.02
CA GLU A 342 -45.27 -11.76 29.62
C GLU A 342 -45.05 -10.41 28.91
N LEU A 343 -43.96 -10.28 28.16
CA LEU A 343 -43.56 -9.01 27.53
C LEU A 343 -44.57 -8.51 26.48
N ASN A 344 -45.35 -9.42 25.90
CA ASN A 344 -46.42 -9.20 24.94
C ASN A 344 -47.80 -8.96 25.59
N LYS A 345 -47.93 -9.13 26.92
CA LYS A 345 -49.10 -8.65 27.71
C LYS A 345 -48.92 -7.20 28.18
N LEU A 346 -47.69 -6.68 28.22
CA LEU A 346 -47.43 -5.24 28.32
C LEU A 346 -47.85 -4.58 27.01
N GLN A 347 -48.97 -3.84 27.05
CA GLN A 347 -49.46 -3.10 25.88
C GLN A 347 -48.57 -1.88 25.61
N CYS A 348 -47.53 -2.10 24.80
CA CYS A 348 -46.82 -1.05 24.07
C CYS A 348 -47.45 -0.93 22.67
N PRO A 349 -48.60 -0.23 22.48
CA PRO A 349 -49.16 -0.03 21.16
C PRO A 349 -48.18 0.75 20.29
N PRO A 350 -48.06 0.44 18.97
CA PRO A 350 -47.13 1.09 18.06
C PRO A 350 -47.48 2.57 17.94
N ASN A 351 -46.83 3.40 18.75
CA ASN A 351 -47.10 4.82 18.81
C ASN A 351 -46.58 5.46 17.51
N ALA A 352 -47.42 6.25 16.83
CA ALA A 352 -47.03 6.98 15.62
C ALA A 352 -45.73 7.78 15.81
N ILE A 353 -45.44 8.25 17.03
CA ILE A 353 -44.24 8.99 17.40
C ILE A 353 -43.00 8.07 17.53
N GLN A 354 -43.16 6.81 17.95
CA GLN A 354 -42.07 5.83 17.94
C GLN A 354 -41.69 5.45 16.50
N ILE A 355 -42.68 5.11 15.66
CA ILE A 355 -42.46 4.81 14.23
C ILE A 355 -41.85 6.01 13.51
N SER A 356 -42.34 7.23 13.78
CA SER A 356 -41.77 8.47 13.23
C SER A 356 -40.32 8.68 13.65
N THR A 357 -40.02 8.49 14.95
CA THR A 357 -38.65 8.64 15.49
C THR A 357 -37.68 7.61 14.88
N ALA A 358 -38.08 6.35 14.78
CA ALA A 358 -37.27 5.30 14.14
C ALA A 358 -37.04 5.58 12.65
N SER A 359 -38.07 6.05 11.93
CA SER A 359 -37.99 6.45 10.53
C SER A 359 -37.07 7.65 10.32
N VAL A 360 -37.17 8.68 11.18
CA VAL A 360 -36.30 9.86 11.17
C VAL A 360 -34.84 9.48 11.44
N TYR A 361 -34.56 8.59 12.41
CA TYR A 361 -33.19 8.11 12.64
C TYR A 361 -32.64 7.32 11.44
N LEU A 362 -33.43 6.47 10.78
CA LEU A 362 -32.99 5.80 9.55
C LEU A 362 -32.69 6.81 8.44
N VAL A 363 -33.53 7.83 8.24
CA VAL A 363 -33.28 8.91 7.26
C VAL A 363 -31.99 9.67 7.59
N ILE A 364 -31.74 10.01 8.86
CA ILE A 364 -30.49 10.66 9.31
C ILE A 364 -29.27 9.77 8.99
N ILE A 365 -29.36 8.46 9.24
CA ILE A 365 -28.29 7.51 8.91
C ILE A 365 -28.08 7.46 7.39
N LEU A 366 -29.14 7.37 6.58
CA LEU A 366 -29.02 7.34 5.11
C LEU A 366 -28.43 8.64 4.55
N LEU A 367 -28.77 9.80 5.10
CA LEU A 367 -28.16 11.09 4.75
C LEU A 367 -26.67 11.15 5.13
N PHE A 368 -26.30 10.63 6.31
CA PHE A 368 -24.91 10.48 6.72
C PHE A 368 -24.13 9.58 5.75
N VAL A 369 -24.72 8.44 5.35
CA VAL A 369 -24.12 7.49 4.39
C VAL A 369 -23.90 8.13 3.03
N ALA A 370 -24.91 8.83 2.50
CA ALA A 370 -24.81 9.53 1.22
C ALA A 370 -23.69 10.59 1.24
N TYR A 371 -23.62 11.40 2.30
CA TYR A 371 -22.58 12.42 2.44
C TYR A 371 -21.19 11.84 2.76
N TRP A 372 -21.09 10.69 3.44
CA TRP A 372 -19.85 9.94 3.62
C TRP A 372 -19.34 9.35 2.30
N LEU A 373 -20.21 8.72 1.49
CA LEU A 373 -19.87 8.21 0.16
C LEU A 373 -19.44 9.32 -0.78
N HIS A 374 -20.16 10.45 -0.79
CA HIS A 374 -19.76 11.67 -1.50
C HIS A 374 -18.38 12.16 -1.06
N SER A 375 -18.14 12.26 0.25
CA SER A 375 -16.84 12.69 0.80
C SER A 375 -15.73 11.70 0.47
N LEU A 376 -16.01 10.39 0.43
CA LEU A 376 -15.06 9.34 0.06
C LEU A 376 -14.70 9.44 -1.43
N TYR A 377 -15.70 9.64 -2.30
CA TYR A 377 -15.52 9.84 -3.74
C TYR A 377 -14.69 11.10 -4.03
N HIS A 378 -15.05 12.24 -3.44
CA HIS A 378 -14.33 13.49 -3.64
C HIS A 378 -12.91 13.45 -3.04
N ALA A 379 -12.72 12.96 -1.81
CA ALA A 379 -11.39 12.77 -1.25
C ALA A 379 -10.53 11.85 -2.11
N THR A 380 -11.12 10.81 -2.72
CA THR A 380 -10.43 9.91 -3.65
C THR A 380 -10.02 10.63 -4.94
N ARG A 381 -10.95 11.34 -5.61
CA ARG A 381 -10.69 12.00 -6.90
C ARG A 381 -9.77 13.22 -6.77
N ASP A 382 -9.93 14.01 -5.72
CA ASP A 382 -9.07 15.16 -5.42
C ASP A 382 -7.58 14.76 -5.34
N HIS A 383 -7.31 13.57 -4.79
CA HIS A 383 -5.95 13.04 -4.70
C HIS A 383 -5.36 12.52 -6.02
N GLU A 384 -6.17 12.28 -7.06
CA GLU A 384 -5.67 11.86 -8.39
C GLU A 384 -4.97 13.01 -9.13
N LEU A 385 -5.20 14.25 -8.66
CA LEU A 385 -4.61 15.51 -9.14
C LEU A 385 -3.38 15.95 -8.32
N LEU A 386 -3.06 15.24 -7.23
CA LEU A 386 -1.97 15.55 -6.28
C LEU A 386 -0.72 14.70 -6.56
N PRO A 387 0.47 15.08 -6.05
CA PRO A 387 1.69 14.31 -6.21
C PRO A 387 1.68 13.10 -5.25
N TRP A 388 1.70 11.88 -5.81
CA TRP A 388 1.63 10.64 -5.04
C TRP A 388 2.60 10.61 -3.86
N HIS A 389 3.91 10.82 -4.10
CA HIS A 389 4.98 10.76 -3.10
C HIS A 389 4.65 11.55 -1.82
N LYS A 390 4.04 12.74 -1.98
CA LYS A 390 3.73 13.66 -0.87
C LYS A 390 2.43 13.32 -0.14
N TYR A 391 1.46 12.71 -0.83
CA TYR A 391 0.12 12.46 -0.29
C TYR A 391 -0.26 10.97 -0.15
N ARG A 392 0.68 10.03 -0.42
CA ARG A 392 0.50 8.57 -0.24
C ARG A 392 -0.18 8.21 1.08
N MET A 393 0.19 8.90 2.15
CA MET A 393 -0.36 8.68 3.50
C MET A 393 -1.84 9.10 3.65
N SER A 394 -2.25 10.20 3.03
CA SER A 394 -3.68 10.58 2.98
C SER A 394 -4.48 9.58 2.14
N LEU A 395 -3.91 9.12 1.03
CA LEU A 395 -4.51 8.14 0.12
C LEU A 395 -4.70 6.76 0.77
N ILE A 396 -3.71 6.30 1.55
CA ILE A 396 -3.82 5.09 2.37
C ILE A 396 -4.91 5.26 3.44
N TYR A 397 -4.95 6.40 4.13
CA TYR A 397 -6.00 6.71 5.11
C TYR A 397 -7.42 6.67 4.52
N ILE A 398 -7.63 7.21 3.31
CA ILE A 398 -8.91 7.16 2.59
C ILE A 398 -9.33 5.72 2.28
N ARG A 399 -8.41 4.87 1.79
CA ARG A 399 -8.70 3.42 1.57
C ARG A 399 -8.96 2.66 2.88
N ILE A 400 -8.33 3.03 4.00
CA ILE A 400 -8.58 2.41 5.30
C ILE A 400 -9.95 2.81 5.84
N GLN A 401 -10.33 4.10 5.74
CA GLN A 401 -11.70 4.53 6.05
C GLN A 401 -12.73 3.72 5.25
N ALA A 402 -12.53 3.59 3.93
CA ALA A 402 -13.42 2.79 3.08
C ALA A 402 -13.55 1.32 3.54
N ARG A 403 -12.43 0.65 3.86
CA ARG A 403 -12.41 -0.78 4.20
C ARG A 403 -12.82 -1.10 5.64
N VAL A 404 -12.48 -0.25 6.60
CA VAL A 404 -12.77 -0.48 8.02
C VAL A 404 -14.18 0.00 8.35
N PHE A 405 -14.54 1.21 7.88
CA PHE A 405 -15.78 1.85 8.28
C PHE A 405 -16.96 1.57 7.34
N GLY A 406 -16.71 1.20 6.08
CA GLY A 406 -17.77 0.76 5.15
C GLY A 406 -18.59 -0.43 5.67
N PRO A 407 -17.97 -1.55 6.09
CA PRO A 407 -18.69 -2.68 6.67
C PRO A 407 -19.42 -2.34 7.98
N VAL A 408 -18.87 -1.44 8.79
CA VAL A 408 -19.48 -0.97 10.03
C VAL A 408 -20.71 -0.11 9.75
N ILE A 409 -20.65 0.77 8.76
CA ILE A 409 -21.83 1.50 8.26
C ILE A 409 -22.92 0.52 7.84
N SER A 410 -22.59 -0.52 7.07
CA SER A 410 -23.56 -1.55 6.66
C SER A 410 -24.15 -2.31 7.85
N ALA A 411 -23.32 -2.68 8.85
CA ALA A 411 -23.78 -3.33 10.06
C ALA A 411 -24.70 -2.44 10.90
N VAL A 412 -24.39 -1.14 11.00
CA VAL A 412 -25.25 -0.14 11.67
C VAL A 412 -26.60 -0.02 10.96
N ILE A 413 -26.63 0.17 9.63
CA ILE A 413 -27.88 0.26 8.86
C ILE A 413 -28.74 -0.99 9.06
N LEU A 414 -28.15 -2.18 8.85
CA LEU A 414 -28.88 -3.44 8.92
C LEU A 414 -29.36 -3.74 10.34
N SER A 415 -28.55 -3.48 11.37
CA SER A 415 -28.97 -3.66 12.77
C SER A 415 -30.03 -2.64 13.20
N THR A 416 -29.98 -1.39 12.71
CA THR A 416 -31.06 -0.41 12.92
C THR A 416 -32.37 -0.85 12.25
N ILE A 417 -32.30 -1.47 11.07
CA ILE A 417 -33.50 -2.00 10.39
C ILE A 417 -34.05 -3.23 11.13
N PHE A 418 -33.22 -4.23 11.41
CA PHE A 418 -33.66 -5.50 12.02
C PHE A 418 -34.05 -5.37 13.51
N LEU A 419 -33.31 -4.61 14.31
CA LEU A 419 -33.55 -4.51 15.77
C LEU A 419 -34.29 -3.24 16.20
N GLY A 420 -34.39 -2.22 15.33
CA GLY A 420 -35.10 -0.97 15.62
C GLY A 420 -36.40 -0.81 14.81
N LEU A 421 -36.27 -0.68 13.48
CA LEU A 421 -37.39 -0.30 12.62
C LEU A 421 -38.44 -1.42 12.47
N ILE A 422 -38.01 -2.65 12.17
CA ILE A 422 -38.95 -3.78 11.97
C ILE A 422 -39.76 -4.07 13.26
N PRO A 423 -39.15 -4.15 14.45
CA PRO A 423 -39.90 -4.29 15.71
C PRO A 423 -40.82 -3.11 16.04
N SER A 424 -40.55 -1.90 15.52
CA SER A 424 -41.43 -0.74 15.72
C SER A 424 -42.78 -0.84 14.99
N PHE A 425 -42.93 -1.79 14.06
CA PHE A 425 -44.19 -2.07 13.37
C PHE A 425 -44.99 -3.24 13.97
N THR A 426 -44.50 -3.89 15.03
CA THR A 426 -45.25 -4.92 15.76
C THR A 426 -45.78 -4.38 17.08
N ASN A 427 -46.81 -5.02 17.64
CA ASN A 427 -47.35 -4.68 18.96
C ASN A 427 -46.44 -5.20 20.09
N SER A 428 -45.15 -4.83 20.09
CA SER A 428 -44.15 -5.36 21.03
C SER A 428 -43.37 -4.26 21.74
N CYS A 429 -43.10 -4.46 23.04
CA CYS A 429 -42.27 -3.53 23.81
C CYS A 429 -40.77 -3.60 23.46
N TRP A 430 -40.33 -4.62 22.70
CA TRP A 430 -38.92 -4.83 22.33
C TRP A 430 -38.29 -3.58 21.71
N ALA A 431 -38.92 -2.99 20.69
CA ALA A 431 -38.41 -1.80 20.00
C ALA A 431 -38.09 -0.63 20.95
N ALA A 432 -38.91 -0.43 21.98
CA ALA A 432 -38.72 0.63 22.96
C ALA A 432 -37.59 0.31 23.96
N ILE A 433 -37.51 -0.96 24.39
CA ILE A 433 -36.49 -1.45 25.32
C ILE A 433 -35.10 -1.44 24.66
N ASP A 434 -34.99 -1.95 23.42
CA ASP A 434 -33.78 -1.91 22.61
C ASP A 434 -33.30 -0.48 22.35
N ALA A 435 -34.22 0.44 22.06
CA ALA A 435 -33.89 1.85 21.85
C ALA A 435 -33.35 2.53 23.13
N GLN A 436 -33.62 2.01 24.33
CA GLN A 436 -33.10 2.54 25.59
C GLN A 436 -31.82 1.84 26.06
N LEU A 437 -31.72 0.51 25.89
CA LEU A 437 -30.57 -0.26 26.34
C LEU A 437 -29.39 -0.21 25.36
N GLY A 438 -29.66 -0.07 24.06
CA GLY A 438 -28.66 -0.02 22.99
C GLY A 438 -28.61 -1.33 22.18
N ASN A 439 -27.59 -1.45 21.32
CA ASN A 439 -27.55 -2.47 20.27
C ASN A 439 -26.17 -3.14 20.19
N LEU A 440 -26.07 -4.40 20.65
CA LEU A 440 -24.79 -5.12 20.72
C LEU A 440 -24.10 -5.27 19.36
N PRO A 441 -24.76 -5.68 18.25
CA PRO A 441 -24.14 -5.68 16.93
C PRO A 441 -23.50 -4.34 16.53
N VAL A 442 -24.11 -3.21 16.93
CA VAL A 442 -23.55 -1.86 16.72
C VAL A 442 -22.36 -1.60 17.63
N ASP A 443 -22.44 -1.91 18.93
CA ASP A 443 -21.29 -1.73 19.84
C ASP A 443 -20.09 -2.57 19.40
N LEU A 444 -20.30 -3.83 19.04
CA LEU A 444 -19.24 -4.73 18.58
C LEU A 444 -18.62 -4.25 17.25
N ALA A 445 -19.42 -3.78 16.29
CA ALA A 445 -18.95 -3.24 15.02
C ALA A 445 -18.09 -1.98 15.20
N LEU A 446 -18.56 -1.04 16.02
CA LEU A 446 -17.85 0.21 16.31
C LEU A 446 -16.60 -0.03 17.15
N SER A 447 -16.67 -0.93 18.13
CA SER A 447 -15.55 -1.33 18.98
C SER A 447 -14.43 -1.96 18.17
N LEU A 448 -14.76 -2.88 17.27
CA LEU A 448 -13.82 -3.50 16.34
C LEU A 448 -13.11 -2.43 15.48
N ALA A 449 -13.84 -1.45 14.95
CA ALA A 449 -13.26 -0.36 14.17
C ALA A 449 -12.34 0.56 14.99
N ALA A 450 -12.73 0.92 16.21
CA ALA A 450 -11.91 1.75 17.10
C ALA A 450 -10.61 1.05 17.49
N ILE A 451 -10.68 -0.23 17.89
CA ILE A 451 -9.53 -1.09 18.18
C ILE A 451 -8.60 -1.16 16.95
N ILE A 452 -9.14 -1.50 15.78
CA ILE A 452 -8.35 -1.61 14.54
C ILE A 452 -7.67 -0.28 14.14
N MET A 453 -8.38 0.84 14.22
CA MET A 453 -7.82 2.15 13.87
C MET A 453 -6.70 2.56 14.85
N SER A 454 -6.82 2.19 16.13
CA SER A 454 -5.74 2.38 17.11
C SER A 454 -4.54 1.46 16.86
N LEU A 455 -4.76 0.18 16.52
CA LEU A 455 -3.70 -0.76 16.18
C LEU A 455 -2.92 -0.32 14.93
N LEU A 456 -3.58 0.32 13.95
CA LEU A 456 -2.95 0.82 12.71
C LEU A 456 -2.21 2.15 12.90
N TYR A 457 -2.75 3.07 13.70
CA TYR A 457 -2.18 4.40 13.91
C TYR A 457 -1.38 4.55 15.22
N ALA A 458 -1.18 3.47 15.98
CA ALA A 458 -0.20 3.42 17.05
C ALA A 458 1.24 3.47 16.50
N PRO A 459 2.17 4.15 17.20
CA PRO A 459 3.57 4.12 16.83
C PRO A 459 4.18 2.72 17.09
N LYS A 460 5.04 2.25 16.18
CA LYS A 460 5.69 0.95 16.30
C LYS A 460 6.81 1.02 17.35
N ALA A 461 6.73 0.16 18.36
CA ALA A 461 7.62 0.21 19.53
C ALA A 461 9.11 -0.02 19.20
N ARG A 462 9.42 -0.83 18.17
CA ARG A 462 10.78 -1.03 17.65
C ARG A 462 10.83 -0.69 16.16
N ALA A 463 11.85 0.05 15.73
CA ALA A 463 12.10 0.40 14.33
C ALA A 463 12.61 -0.85 13.57
N LEU A 464 11.68 -1.68 13.11
CA LEU A 464 11.96 -2.94 12.41
C LEU A 464 11.87 -2.80 10.88
N ASP A 465 11.10 -1.80 10.45
CA ASP A 465 11.09 -1.17 9.13
C ASP A 465 10.82 0.32 9.41
N SER A 466 11.37 1.24 8.62
CA SER A 466 11.23 2.69 8.83
C SER A 466 10.58 3.39 7.63
N PRO A 467 9.92 4.56 7.80
CA PRO A 467 9.44 5.37 6.68
C PRO A 467 10.61 5.82 5.79
N MET A 468 11.76 6.09 6.43
CA MET A 468 13.07 6.29 5.82
C MET A 468 13.52 5.11 4.93
N LEU A 469 13.19 3.85 5.26
CA LEU A 469 13.43 2.71 4.37
C LEU A 469 12.46 2.68 3.18
N GLN A 470 11.20 3.09 3.38
CA GLN A 470 10.26 3.27 2.26
C GLN A 470 10.67 4.43 1.33
N ASP A 471 11.19 5.53 1.89
CA ASP A 471 11.68 6.68 1.12
C ASP A 471 13.01 6.36 0.41
N PHE A 472 13.91 5.62 1.06
CA PHE A 472 15.08 4.98 0.43
C PHE A 472 14.66 4.08 -0.75
N PHE A 473 13.56 3.32 -0.61
CA PHE A 473 13.01 2.52 -1.70
C PHE A 473 12.33 3.35 -2.80
N GLN A 474 11.95 4.61 -2.56
CA GLN A 474 11.49 5.57 -3.59
C GLN A 474 12.65 6.32 -4.29
N ALA A 475 13.90 6.14 -3.90
CA ALA A 475 15.04 6.82 -4.54
C ALA A 475 15.37 6.24 -5.92
N PHE A 476 15.57 7.13 -6.89
CA PHE A 476 15.98 6.80 -8.27
C PHE A 476 16.94 7.86 -8.86
N ALA A 477 17.55 7.50 -9.98
CA ALA A 477 18.34 8.37 -10.84
C ALA A 477 17.56 8.69 -12.12
N TRP A 478 17.69 9.92 -12.61
CA TRP A 478 17.17 10.29 -13.94
C TRP A 478 18.06 9.73 -15.05
N THR A 479 19.36 9.96 -14.95
CA THR A 479 20.39 9.51 -15.90
C THR A 479 21.36 8.51 -15.28
N GLU A 480 22.05 7.74 -16.13
CA GLU A 480 23.11 6.81 -15.74
C GLU A 480 24.31 7.54 -15.12
N ALA A 481 24.74 8.66 -15.72
CA ALA A 481 25.76 9.54 -15.12
C ALA A 481 25.31 10.18 -13.79
N GLY A 482 24.00 10.17 -13.49
CA GLY A 482 23.43 10.56 -12.22
C GLY A 482 23.29 9.41 -11.20
N LEU A 483 23.54 8.16 -11.60
CA LEU A 483 23.24 6.97 -10.80
C LEU A 483 24.10 6.88 -9.53
N GLU A 484 25.41 7.03 -9.66
CA GLU A 484 26.33 7.04 -8.51
C GLU A 484 25.97 8.15 -7.52
N LYS A 485 25.76 9.38 -8.00
CA LYS A 485 25.33 10.53 -7.18
C LYS A 485 23.96 10.31 -6.52
N ALA A 486 23.06 9.56 -7.16
CA ALA A 486 21.78 9.16 -6.58
C ALA A 486 21.95 8.10 -5.47
N VAL A 487 22.81 7.10 -5.71
CA VAL A 487 23.20 6.06 -4.73
C VAL A 487 23.92 6.71 -3.54
N GLU A 488 24.90 7.59 -3.75
CA GLU A 488 25.54 8.37 -2.70
C GLU A 488 24.52 9.14 -1.86
N ARG A 489 23.66 9.94 -2.51
CA ARG A 489 22.65 10.76 -1.84
C ARG A 489 21.70 9.90 -1.00
N ARG A 490 21.28 8.75 -1.55
CA ARG A 490 20.44 7.74 -0.87
C ARG A 490 21.17 7.13 0.34
N ASN A 491 22.45 6.79 0.21
CA ASN A 491 23.24 6.19 1.29
C ASN A 491 23.65 7.24 2.34
N ARG A 492 23.84 8.50 1.94
CA ARG A 492 24.03 9.66 2.83
C ARG A 492 22.75 9.98 3.61
N GLN A 493 21.57 9.75 3.04
CA GLN A 493 20.31 9.77 3.78
C GLN A 493 20.18 8.61 4.78
N LEU A 494 20.75 7.43 4.49
CA LEU A 494 20.82 6.32 5.47
C LEU A 494 21.73 6.65 6.66
N LEU A 495 22.92 7.22 6.38
CA LEU A 495 23.94 7.53 7.38
C LEU A 495 23.62 8.81 8.17
N ASP A 496 23.09 9.84 7.50
CA ASP A 496 22.61 11.08 8.13
C ASP A 496 21.20 11.47 7.66
N PRO A 497 20.13 10.91 8.24
CA PRO A 497 18.75 11.29 7.94
C PRO A 497 18.41 12.75 8.31
N GLY A 498 19.24 13.41 9.11
CA GLY A 498 19.09 14.83 9.46
C GLY A 498 19.40 15.78 8.30
N SER A 499 20.07 15.31 7.25
CA SER A 499 20.37 16.07 6.03
C SER A 499 19.14 16.37 5.14
N SER A 500 17.98 15.80 5.46
CA SER A 500 16.74 16.03 4.70
C SER A 500 16.14 17.41 4.99
N THR A 501 16.08 18.28 3.97
CA THR A 501 15.50 19.64 4.04
C THR A 501 13.97 19.63 4.15
N THR A 502 13.48 19.16 5.31
CA THR A 502 12.07 19.28 5.71
C THR A 502 11.94 20.35 6.79
N THR A 503 11.30 21.47 6.44
CA THR A 503 11.13 22.64 7.31
C THR A 503 10.30 22.31 8.57
N SER A 504 10.97 22.02 9.68
CA SER A 504 10.36 21.76 10.98
C SER A 504 10.06 23.07 11.71
N SER A 505 8.88 23.65 11.44
CA SER A 505 8.37 24.80 12.20
C SER A 505 8.24 24.45 13.70
N ASN A 506 9.03 25.11 14.54
CA ASN A 506 8.99 24.92 16.00
C ASN A 506 7.62 25.27 16.60
N THR A 507 7.09 24.37 17.43
CA THR A 507 6.08 24.66 18.46
C THR A 507 6.37 23.79 19.67
N GLY A 508 7.02 24.35 20.69
CA GLY A 508 7.21 23.68 21.98
C GLY A 508 5.95 23.77 22.86
N TRP A 509 5.95 23.01 23.95
CA TRP A 509 5.06 23.20 25.11
C TRP A 509 5.89 23.01 26.41
N PRO A 510 5.53 23.65 27.53
CA PRO A 510 6.32 23.56 28.77
C PRO A 510 6.31 22.14 29.37
N GLY A 511 7.36 21.83 30.14
CA GLY A 511 7.53 20.52 30.75
C GLY A 511 6.92 20.40 32.16
N LEU A 512 6.91 19.18 32.67
CA LEU A 512 6.81 18.90 34.10
C LEU A 512 7.94 17.92 34.46
N THR A 513 8.72 18.25 35.48
CA THR A 513 9.95 17.52 35.86
C THR A 513 9.76 16.73 37.14
N THR A 514 10.00 15.42 37.09
CA THR A 514 10.35 14.62 38.28
C THR A 514 11.53 13.71 37.94
N GLN A 515 12.56 13.74 38.78
CA GLN A 515 13.74 12.89 38.65
C GLN A 515 13.47 11.50 39.24
N VAL A 516 13.99 10.45 38.61
CA VAL A 516 14.25 9.14 39.23
C VAL A 516 15.62 8.67 38.73
N SER A 517 16.36 7.94 39.58
CA SER A 517 17.81 7.66 39.43
C SER A 517 18.23 7.09 38.07
N PHE A 518 19.44 7.47 37.64
CA PHE A 518 19.86 7.45 36.23
C PHE A 518 20.89 6.35 35.89
N THR A 519 21.50 5.70 36.89
CA THR A 519 22.75 4.93 36.70
C THR A 519 22.60 3.58 35.99
N ARG A 520 21.45 2.89 36.08
CA ARG A 520 21.19 1.65 35.30
C ARG A 520 20.53 1.87 33.94
N VAL A 521 20.33 3.14 33.54
CA VAL A 521 19.71 3.48 32.24
C VAL A 521 20.77 3.76 31.18
N VAL A 522 21.97 4.24 31.54
CA VAL A 522 23.02 4.61 30.58
C VAL A 522 23.51 3.41 29.78
N GLU A 523 23.88 2.30 30.45
CA GLU A 523 24.32 1.04 29.79
C GLU A 523 23.22 0.47 28.85
N ALA A 524 21.95 0.64 29.24
CA ALA A 524 20.78 0.24 28.44
C ALA A 524 20.44 1.21 27.30
N VAL A 525 21.04 2.40 27.26
CA VAL A 525 20.87 3.43 26.22
C VAL A 525 22.01 3.40 25.22
N GLU A 526 23.24 3.14 25.65
CA GLU A 526 24.40 2.98 24.76
C GLU A 526 24.25 1.72 23.91
N SER A 527 23.80 0.61 24.51
CA SER A 527 23.38 -0.60 23.77
C SER A 527 22.16 -0.39 22.85
N ALA A 528 21.32 0.63 23.10
CA ALA A 528 20.21 0.98 22.22
C ALA A 528 20.64 1.82 21.00
N ALA A 529 21.70 2.64 21.12
CA ALA A 529 22.29 3.35 19.98
C ALA A 529 22.85 2.37 18.93
N ALA A 530 23.43 1.25 19.38
CA ALA A 530 23.92 0.16 18.55
C ALA A 530 22.82 -0.75 17.94
N TYR A 531 21.52 -0.50 18.20
CA TYR A 531 20.45 -1.42 17.77
C TYR A 531 19.94 -1.18 16.35
N LEU A 532 19.78 0.08 15.91
CA LEU A 532 19.33 0.39 14.54
C LEU A 532 20.40 0.00 13.51
N PRO A 533 21.68 0.42 13.68
CA PRO A 533 22.88 -0.30 13.25
C PRO A 533 22.75 -1.82 13.06
N GLY A 534 22.75 -2.61 14.14
CA GLY A 534 22.71 -4.08 14.06
C GLY A 534 21.46 -4.67 13.41
N LYS A 535 20.39 -3.89 13.21
CA LYS A 535 19.17 -4.30 12.52
C LYS A 535 19.08 -3.90 11.05
N MET A 536 19.81 -2.87 10.60
CA MET A 536 20.15 -2.73 9.17
C MET A 536 21.10 -3.85 8.79
N ALA A 537 22.05 -4.18 9.66
CA ALA A 537 22.94 -5.32 9.50
C ALA A 537 22.14 -6.62 9.34
N GLN A 538 21.19 -6.91 10.24
CA GLN A 538 20.35 -8.10 10.12
C GLN A 538 19.52 -8.15 8.82
N LEU A 539 19.08 -7.01 8.28
CA LEU A 539 18.38 -6.95 6.98
C LEU A 539 19.31 -7.21 5.79
N ALA A 540 20.59 -6.89 5.92
CA ALA A 540 21.66 -7.19 4.97
C ALA A 540 22.41 -8.52 5.26
N GLY A 541 21.97 -9.28 6.27
CA GLY A 541 22.66 -10.51 6.72
C GLY A 541 24.05 -10.26 7.31
N VAL A 542 24.15 -9.35 8.30
CA VAL A 542 25.35 -8.97 9.08
C VAL A 542 24.94 -8.59 10.52
N GLN A 543 25.88 -8.22 11.39
CA GLN A 543 25.62 -7.69 12.75
C GLN A 543 26.08 -6.24 12.99
N ASP A 544 26.92 -5.67 12.12
CA ASP A 544 27.56 -4.35 12.27
C ASP A 544 26.93 -3.25 11.36
N PRO A 545 26.77 -1.99 11.85
CA PRO A 545 26.29 -0.84 11.07
C PRO A 545 27.03 -0.51 9.78
N GLU A 546 28.36 -0.51 9.80
CA GLU A 546 29.15 0.03 8.68
C GLU A 546 29.16 -0.96 7.52
N THR A 547 29.24 -2.25 7.84
CA THR A 547 29.04 -3.37 6.92
C THR A 547 27.59 -3.44 6.43
N ALA A 548 26.61 -3.07 7.25
CA ALA A 548 25.23 -2.90 6.80
C ALA A 548 25.09 -1.77 5.78
N ALA A 549 25.70 -0.62 6.07
CA ALA A 549 25.73 0.52 5.15
C ALA A 549 26.50 0.17 3.86
N ALA A 550 27.57 -0.63 3.94
CA ALA A 550 28.33 -1.14 2.80
C ALA A 550 27.46 -2.03 1.89
N LYS A 551 26.79 -3.05 2.44
CA LYS A 551 25.83 -3.87 1.67
C LYS A 551 24.62 -3.06 1.16
N LEU A 552 24.26 -1.96 1.83
CA LEU A 552 23.27 -1.00 1.32
C LEU A 552 23.82 -0.01 0.28
N ARG A 553 25.14 0.00 0.00
CA ARG A 553 25.70 0.56 -1.24
C ARG A 553 25.44 -0.37 -2.42
N GLU A 554 25.58 -1.68 -2.21
CA GLU A 554 25.38 -2.75 -3.21
C GLU A 554 23.90 -2.92 -3.62
N GLU A 555 22.93 -2.51 -2.78
CA GLU A 555 21.52 -2.48 -3.20
C GLU A 555 21.34 -1.50 -4.38
N PRO A 556 20.80 -1.94 -5.52
CA PRO A 556 20.74 -1.11 -6.73
C PRO A 556 19.71 0.02 -6.63
N CYS A 557 19.85 1.01 -7.51
CA CYS A 557 18.99 2.18 -7.61
C CYS A 557 18.35 2.22 -9.01
N PHE A 558 17.06 2.51 -9.08
CA PHE A 558 16.35 2.55 -10.36
C PHE A 558 16.88 3.70 -11.23
N CYS A 559 17.13 3.46 -12.51
CA CYS A 559 17.57 4.48 -13.47
C CYS A 559 16.51 4.67 -14.56
N MET A 560 16.04 5.91 -14.74
CA MET A 560 15.00 6.22 -15.73
C MET A 560 15.53 6.14 -17.17
N GLU A 561 16.75 6.62 -17.42
CA GLU A 561 17.44 6.49 -18.71
C GLU A 561 17.57 5.02 -19.14
N ALA A 562 18.07 4.15 -18.26
CA ALA A 562 18.16 2.71 -18.54
C ALA A 562 16.79 2.09 -18.85
N ALA A 563 15.74 2.49 -18.13
CA ALA A 563 14.38 2.05 -18.43
C ALA A 563 13.92 2.50 -19.83
N VAL A 564 14.16 3.77 -20.20
CA VAL A 564 13.80 4.32 -21.52
C VAL A 564 14.59 3.64 -22.65
N LYS A 565 15.90 3.43 -22.50
CA LYS A 565 16.72 2.70 -23.49
C LYS A 565 16.26 1.25 -23.66
N LEU A 566 16.04 0.52 -22.57
CA LEU A 566 15.56 -0.86 -22.61
C LEU A 566 14.09 -1.00 -23.04
N PHE A 567 13.29 0.07 -22.93
CA PHE A 567 11.96 0.11 -23.53
C PHE A 567 12.03 0.11 -25.07
N TYR A 568 12.98 0.82 -25.67
CA TYR A 568 13.21 0.76 -27.13
C TYR A 568 13.67 -0.64 -27.56
N TRP A 569 14.67 -1.22 -26.87
CA TRP A 569 15.18 -2.56 -27.18
C TRP A 569 14.12 -3.65 -27.04
N MET A 570 13.30 -3.60 -25.99
CA MET A 570 12.13 -4.47 -25.85
C MET A 570 11.15 -4.34 -27.03
N ARG A 571 10.99 -3.15 -27.61
CA ARG A 571 10.17 -2.92 -28.82
C ARG A 571 10.87 -3.33 -30.11
N LEU A 572 12.20 -3.39 -30.15
CA LEU A 572 12.98 -3.90 -31.28
C LEU A 572 12.80 -5.42 -31.40
N ALA A 573 12.77 -6.15 -30.27
CA ALA A 573 12.50 -7.59 -30.27
C ALA A 573 11.12 -8.02 -30.79
N TYR A 574 10.19 -7.08 -30.95
CA TYR A 574 8.90 -7.29 -31.64
C TYR A 574 8.98 -7.14 -33.17
N ARG A 575 10.16 -6.88 -33.74
CA ARG A 575 10.39 -6.90 -35.19
C ARG A 575 10.89 -8.26 -35.65
N GLU A 576 10.76 -8.48 -36.94
CA GLU A 576 11.22 -9.65 -37.69
C GLU A 576 12.35 -9.17 -38.62
N ASP A 577 13.22 -10.07 -39.07
CA ASP A 577 14.55 -9.71 -39.63
C ASP A 577 14.47 -8.85 -40.91
N ASP A 578 13.46 -9.10 -41.75
CA ASP A 578 13.15 -8.32 -42.96
C ASP A 578 12.59 -6.91 -42.65
N VAL A 579 12.27 -6.62 -41.38
CA VAL A 579 11.66 -5.38 -40.89
C VAL A 579 12.61 -4.61 -39.97
N LEU A 580 13.90 -4.97 -39.90
CA LEU A 580 14.90 -4.29 -39.06
C LEU A 580 15.21 -2.84 -39.46
N ASP A 581 14.95 -2.44 -40.71
CA ASP A 581 15.01 -1.05 -41.21
C ASP A 581 13.74 -0.22 -40.93
N HIS A 582 12.82 -0.75 -40.12
CA HIS A 582 11.50 -0.13 -39.92
C HIS A 582 11.58 1.32 -39.37
N LYS A 583 10.85 2.21 -40.04
CA LYS A 583 10.89 3.68 -39.92
C LYS A 583 10.83 4.28 -38.50
N PHE A 584 10.32 3.53 -37.53
CA PHE A 584 10.14 4.00 -36.15
C PHE A 584 11.13 3.32 -35.22
N VAL A 585 10.92 2.02 -34.93
CA VAL A 585 11.87 1.17 -34.21
C VAL A 585 12.65 0.34 -35.22
N ASN A 586 13.98 0.44 -35.22
CA ASN A 586 14.95 -0.24 -36.11
C ASN A 586 16.24 -0.58 -35.35
N ALA A 587 17.11 -1.39 -35.96
CA ALA A 587 18.35 -1.82 -35.32
C ALA A 587 19.33 -0.65 -35.07
N ALA A 588 19.53 0.24 -36.05
CA ALA A 588 20.47 1.36 -35.95
C ALA A 588 20.18 2.30 -34.76
N GLY A 589 18.91 2.69 -34.57
CA GLY A 589 18.50 3.47 -33.39
C GLY A 589 18.56 2.67 -32.08
N GLY A 590 18.59 1.34 -32.13
CA GLY A 590 18.88 0.49 -30.98
C GLY A 590 20.36 0.54 -30.59
N LEU A 591 21.24 0.43 -31.57
CA LEU A 591 22.70 0.53 -31.40
C LEU A 591 23.11 1.90 -30.81
N GLU A 592 22.57 2.99 -31.37
CA GLU A 592 22.80 4.40 -30.96
C GLU A 592 22.57 4.61 -29.44
N LEU A 593 21.55 3.96 -28.85
CA LEU A 593 21.16 4.15 -27.45
C LEU A 593 22.16 3.59 -26.41
N PHE A 594 23.06 2.69 -26.81
CA PHE A 594 23.99 1.99 -25.91
C PHE A 594 25.44 1.97 -26.43
N ASP A 595 25.75 2.72 -27.50
CA ASP A 595 27.05 2.71 -28.19
C ASP A 595 27.51 1.30 -28.59
N LEU A 596 26.62 0.59 -29.28
CA LEU A 596 26.83 -0.79 -29.72
C LEU A 596 27.30 -0.84 -31.18
N GLN A 597 28.22 -1.74 -31.48
CA GLN A 597 28.84 -1.89 -32.81
C GLN A 597 28.13 -2.94 -33.66
N HIS A 598 27.53 -3.93 -33.01
CA HIS A 598 26.97 -5.13 -33.64
C HIS A 598 25.65 -5.53 -33.01
N PHE A 599 24.82 -6.25 -33.77
CA PHE A 599 23.67 -6.98 -33.25
C PHE A 599 23.42 -8.27 -34.05
N GLU A 600 22.63 -9.15 -33.47
CA GLU A 600 22.23 -10.45 -34.00
C GLU A 600 20.84 -10.81 -33.48
N THR A 601 20.09 -11.58 -34.26
CA THR A 601 18.76 -12.09 -33.92
C THR A 601 18.81 -13.60 -33.77
N ILE A 602 18.13 -14.12 -32.75
CA ILE A 602 18.06 -15.54 -32.43
C ILE A 602 16.59 -15.91 -32.32
N TRP A 603 16.13 -16.80 -33.21
CA TRP A 603 14.73 -17.20 -33.34
C TRP A 603 14.59 -18.73 -33.23
N ASP A 604 13.55 -19.17 -32.52
CA ASP A 604 12.87 -20.45 -32.76
C ASP A 604 11.46 -20.16 -33.30
N GLU A 605 11.30 -20.27 -34.61
CA GLU A 605 10.04 -20.06 -35.33
C GLU A 605 8.89 -20.89 -34.72
N SER A 606 9.19 -22.13 -34.32
CA SER A 606 8.18 -23.11 -33.89
C SER A 606 7.47 -22.76 -32.57
N THR A 607 8.04 -21.85 -31.78
CA THR A 607 7.44 -21.34 -30.54
C THR A 607 7.18 -19.83 -30.55
N ASP A 608 7.40 -19.15 -31.69
CA ASP A 608 7.47 -17.68 -31.80
C ASP A 608 8.48 -17.03 -30.82
N THR A 609 9.51 -17.78 -30.42
CA THR A 609 10.47 -17.32 -29.41
C THR A 609 11.63 -16.60 -30.09
N HIS A 610 11.72 -15.28 -29.92
CA HIS A 610 12.73 -14.43 -30.54
C HIS A 610 13.49 -13.60 -29.49
N CYS A 611 14.79 -13.43 -29.72
CA CYS A 611 15.69 -12.59 -28.93
C CYS A 611 16.58 -11.75 -29.86
N VAL A 612 16.78 -10.48 -29.53
CA VAL A 612 17.78 -9.61 -30.16
C VAL A 612 18.93 -9.42 -29.18
N VAL A 613 20.16 -9.65 -29.64
CA VAL A 613 21.40 -9.45 -28.88
C VAL A 613 22.19 -8.35 -29.57
N GLY A 614 22.56 -7.27 -28.86
CA GLY A 614 23.46 -6.22 -29.34
C GLY A 614 24.69 -6.10 -28.45
N TRP A 615 25.85 -5.74 -29.01
CA TRP A 615 27.08 -5.62 -28.22
C TRP A 615 28.11 -4.61 -28.75
N SER A 616 29.01 -4.22 -27.85
CA SER A 616 30.28 -3.54 -28.09
C SER A 616 31.40 -4.25 -27.31
N ASP A 617 32.57 -3.64 -27.17
CA ASP A 617 33.68 -4.17 -26.37
C ASP A 617 33.40 -4.21 -24.86
N THR A 618 32.40 -3.46 -24.37
CA THR A 618 32.13 -3.30 -22.92
C THR A 618 30.70 -3.63 -22.51
N THR A 619 29.74 -3.59 -23.44
CA THR A 619 28.31 -3.64 -23.14
C THR A 619 27.62 -4.67 -24.03
N CYS A 620 26.67 -5.42 -23.45
CA CYS A 620 25.80 -6.33 -24.18
C CYS A 620 24.34 -6.12 -23.77
N VAL A 621 23.43 -6.03 -24.73
CA VAL A 621 21.99 -5.83 -24.51
C VAL A 621 21.23 -7.01 -25.09
N VAL A 622 20.32 -7.60 -24.31
CA VAL A 622 19.57 -8.80 -24.65
C VAL A 622 18.07 -8.51 -24.48
N ALA A 623 17.29 -8.63 -25.55
CA ALA A 623 15.89 -8.24 -25.60
C ALA A 623 15.00 -9.38 -26.10
N PHE A 624 14.08 -9.87 -25.25
CA PHE A 624 13.19 -10.97 -25.57
C PHE A 624 11.80 -10.52 -26.04
N ARG A 625 11.34 -11.06 -27.17
CA ARG A 625 9.98 -10.91 -27.73
C ARG A 625 8.94 -11.45 -26.74
N GLY A 626 7.78 -10.81 -26.70
CA GLY A 626 6.58 -11.37 -26.09
C GLY A 626 5.55 -11.74 -27.15
N THR A 627 4.58 -12.59 -26.81
CA THR A 627 3.50 -12.99 -27.72
C THR A 627 2.81 -11.76 -28.36
N GLN A 628 2.54 -11.82 -29.68
CA GLN A 628 1.90 -10.72 -30.40
C GLN A 628 0.44 -10.45 -29.93
N THR A 629 -0.31 -11.50 -29.58
CA THR A 629 -1.76 -11.42 -29.32
C THR A 629 -2.13 -11.60 -27.85
N MET A 630 -2.90 -10.64 -27.31
CA MET A 630 -3.32 -10.63 -25.89
C MET A 630 -4.35 -11.70 -25.51
N GLN A 631 -5.06 -12.27 -26.49
CA GLN A 631 -6.01 -13.36 -26.26
C GLN A 631 -5.24 -14.64 -25.92
N ASN A 632 -4.26 -15.01 -26.74
CA ASN A 632 -3.35 -16.14 -26.53
C ASN A 632 -2.66 -16.06 -25.15
N VAL A 633 -2.08 -14.90 -24.79
CA VAL A 633 -1.44 -14.73 -23.46
C VAL A 633 -2.37 -15.09 -22.30
N LEU A 634 -3.66 -14.78 -22.38
CA LEU A 634 -4.62 -15.09 -21.31
C LEU A 634 -5.18 -16.52 -21.35
N THR A 635 -5.19 -17.19 -22.50
CA THR A 635 -5.60 -18.61 -22.64
C THR A 635 -4.47 -19.60 -22.37
N ASP A 636 -3.24 -19.22 -22.72
CA ASP A 636 -2.05 -20.10 -22.70
C ASP A 636 -1.32 -20.06 -21.36
N LEU A 637 -1.76 -19.18 -20.45
CA LEU A 637 -1.44 -19.18 -19.01
C LEU A 637 -2.08 -20.37 -18.26
N LYS A 638 -1.97 -21.57 -18.83
CA LYS A 638 -2.24 -22.87 -18.18
C LYS A 638 -1.23 -23.02 -17.04
N ALA A 639 -1.66 -22.67 -15.83
CA ALA A 639 -0.83 -22.39 -14.66
C ALA A 639 -0.17 -23.62 -14.01
N TRP A 640 0.48 -24.47 -14.79
CA TRP A 640 1.26 -25.62 -14.34
C TRP A 640 2.72 -25.22 -14.03
N MET A 641 3.29 -25.86 -13.00
CA MET A 641 4.64 -25.62 -12.51
C MET A 641 5.57 -26.80 -12.83
N ALA A 642 6.58 -26.57 -13.65
CA ALA A 642 7.67 -27.52 -13.91
C ALA A 642 8.88 -27.23 -13.00
N PRO A 643 9.73 -28.22 -12.66
CA PRO A 643 11.05 -27.95 -12.09
C PRO A 643 11.86 -27.04 -13.01
N LEU A 644 12.66 -26.12 -12.45
CA LEU A 644 13.68 -25.42 -13.23
C LEU A 644 14.70 -26.43 -13.79
N GLN A 645 15.23 -26.23 -14.99
CA GLN A 645 16.25 -27.12 -15.59
C GLN A 645 17.55 -26.37 -15.91
N PRO A 646 18.74 -26.90 -15.54
CA PRO A 646 18.94 -27.89 -14.48
C PRO A 646 18.32 -27.45 -13.13
N GLU A 647 17.99 -28.43 -12.29
CA GLU A 647 17.27 -28.23 -11.03
C GLU A 647 18.05 -27.34 -10.04
N ALA A 648 17.30 -26.55 -9.28
CA ALA A 648 17.83 -25.71 -8.22
C ALA A 648 16.92 -25.81 -6.99
N HIS A 649 17.52 -25.83 -5.81
CA HIS A 649 16.81 -25.87 -4.52
C HIS A 649 17.14 -24.61 -3.71
N HIS A 650 16.14 -24.05 -3.03
CA HIS A 650 16.32 -22.96 -2.08
C HIS A 650 15.73 -23.37 -0.73
N ASN A 651 16.57 -23.44 0.31
CA ASN A 651 16.22 -23.92 1.64
C ASN A 651 15.43 -25.24 1.61
N GLY A 652 15.98 -26.26 0.93
CA GLY A 652 15.36 -27.58 0.74
C GLY A 652 14.13 -27.61 -0.19
N THR A 653 13.63 -26.47 -0.65
CA THR A 653 12.46 -26.40 -1.53
C THR A 653 12.88 -26.34 -3.00
N LEU A 654 12.40 -27.26 -3.83
CA LEU A 654 12.63 -27.27 -5.27
C LEU A 654 12.10 -25.98 -5.94
N CYS A 655 12.94 -25.33 -6.72
CA CYS A 655 12.58 -24.18 -7.54
C CYS A 655 11.76 -24.65 -8.74
N LYS A 656 10.52 -24.15 -8.84
CA LYS A 656 9.61 -24.46 -9.95
C LYS A 656 9.21 -23.20 -10.69
N VAL A 657 9.08 -23.29 -12.00
CA VAL A 657 8.74 -22.21 -12.94
C VAL A 657 7.52 -22.58 -13.78
N HIS A 658 6.90 -21.61 -14.44
CA HIS A 658 5.74 -21.84 -15.30
C HIS A 658 6.13 -22.73 -16.47
N ALA A 659 5.43 -23.85 -16.65
CA ALA A 659 5.80 -24.90 -17.61
C ALA A 659 5.94 -24.34 -19.04
N GLY A 660 5.02 -23.49 -19.48
CA GLY A 660 5.09 -22.87 -20.82
C GLY A 660 6.27 -21.91 -21.01
N PHE A 661 6.71 -21.19 -19.96
CA PHE A 661 7.86 -20.28 -20.08
C PHE A 661 9.18 -21.06 -20.12
N LEU A 662 9.27 -22.14 -19.36
CA LEU A 662 10.41 -23.06 -19.42
C LEU A 662 10.45 -23.82 -20.75
N SER A 663 9.30 -24.24 -21.27
CA SER A 663 9.20 -24.91 -22.57
C SER A 663 9.73 -24.01 -23.68
N ALA A 664 9.24 -22.76 -23.80
CA ALA A 664 9.73 -21.81 -24.79
C ALA A 664 11.23 -21.47 -24.62
N TRP A 665 11.73 -21.41 -23.38
CA TRP A 665 13.16 -21.18 -23.11
C TRP A 665 14.06 -22.33 -23.59
N LEU A 666 13.63 -23.58 -23.42
CA LEU A 666 14.43 -24.77 -23.75
C LEU A 666 14.21 -25.30 -25.19
N HIS A 667 13.14 -24.86 -25.87
CA HIS A 667 12.73 -25.42 -27.16
C HIS A 667 13.80 -25.28 -28.24
N HIS A 668 14.02 -26.33 -29.04
CA HIS A 668 15.07 -26.41 -30.06
C HIS A 668 16.47 -25.90 -29.62
N GLY A 669 16.79 -26.04 -28.31
CA GLY A 669 18.05 -25.56 -27.74
C GLY A 669 18.19 -24.04 -27.72
N PHE A 670 17.08 -23.27 -27.78
CA PHE A 670 17.06 -21.81 -27.79
C PHE A 670 17.89 -21.20 -26.64
N SER A 671 17.74 -21.71 -25.41
CA SER A 671 18.57 -21.31 -24.27
C SER A 671 20.07 -21.48 -24.54
N GLU A 672 20.47 -22.60 -25.15
CA GLU A 672 21.89 -22.88 -25.41
C GLU A 672 22.43 -22.07 -26.58
N LYS A 673 21.63 -21.76 -27.61
CA LYS A 673 22.02 -20.79 -28.66
C LYS A 673 22.33 -19.43 -28.05
N VAL A 674 21.39 -18.87 -27.28
CA VAL A 674 21.57 -17.57 -26.61
C VAL A 674 22.75 -17.59 -25.64
N LEU A 675 22.84 -18.60 -24.76
CA LEU A 675 23.91 -18.68 -23.76
C LEU A 675 25.27 -19.02 -24.36
N ALA A 676 25.36 -19.79 -25.45
CA ALA A 676 26.61 -20.00 -26.17
C ALA A 676 27.12 -18.69 -26.78
N ARG A 677 26.23 -17.91 -27.42
CA ARG A 677 26.58 -16.62 -28.01
C ARG A 677 27.05 -15.61 -26.96
N LEU A 678 26.35 -15.49 -25.82
CA LEU A 678 26.76 -14.61 -24.72
C LEU A 678 28.10 -15.03 -24.10
N ARG A 679 28.37 -16.35 -23.98
CA ARG A 679 29.68 -16.89 -23.58
C ARG A 679 30.79 -16.49 -24.55
N GLU A 680 30.56 -16.65 -25.86
CA GLU A 680 31.52 -16.26 -26.90
C GLU A 680 31.86 -14.76 -26.84
N LEU A 681 30.84 -13.90 -26.72
CA LEU A 681 31.02 -12.44 -26.68
C LEU A 681 31.82 -11.95 -25.46
N ASP A 682 31.61 -12.54 -24.28
CA ASP A 682 32.35 -12.19 -23.05
C ASP A 682 33.75 -12.81 -23.03
N SER A 683 33.90 -14.05 -23.53
CA SER A 683 35.19 -14.79 -23.54
C SER A 683 36.28 -14.13 -24.42
N ASN A 684 35.87 -13.31 -25.39
CA ASN A 684 36.76 -12.59 -26.29
C ASN A 684 37.18 -11.20 -25.78
N LYS A 685 36.92 -10.86 -24.51
CA LYS A 685 37.22 -9.54 -23.92
C LYS A 685 38.13 -9.65 -22.70
N GLY A 686 39.07 -8.71 -22.57
CA GLY A 686 39.97 -8.61 -21.41
C GLY A 686 39.33 -8.01 -20.15
N GLN A 687 38.03 -7.69 -20.18
CA GLN A 687 37.24 -7.15 -19.07
C GLN A 687 35.81 -7.71 -19.14
N PRO A 688 35.12 -7.98 -18.01
CA PRO A 688 33.76 -8.52 -18.02
C PRO A 688 32.75 -7.55 -18.63
N LEU A 689 31.84 -8.03 -19.48
CA LEU A 689 30.81 -7.21 -20.10
C LEU A 689 29.78 -6.67 -19.08
N ARG A 690 29.17 -5.53 -19.42
CA ARG A 690 27.96 -5.01 -18.77
C ARG A 690 26.72 -5.53 -19.50
N PHE A 691 26.05 -6.51 -18.93
CA PHE A 691 24.81 -7.08 -19.46
C PHE A 691 23.59 -6.26 -19.07
N TRP A 692 22.76 -5.95 -20.05
CA TRP A 692 21.42 -5.44 -19.89
C TRP A 692 20.43 -6.46 -20.44
N VAL A 693 19.43 -6.84 -19.64
CA VAL A 693 18.42 -7.82 -20.09
C VAL A 693 17.02 -7.23 -19.97
N CYS A 694 16.25 -7.32 -21.05
CA CYS A 694 14.89 -6.79 -21.07
C CYS A 694 13.92 -7.70 -21.83
N GLY A 695 12.64 -7.43 -21.64
CA GLY A 695 11.57 -8.17 -22.29
C GLY A 695 10.20 -7.73 -21.80
N HIS A 696 9.18 -7.98 -22.62
CA HIS A 696 7.81 -7.60 -22.34
C HIS A 696 6.86 -8.81 -22.37
N SER A 697 5.86 -8.82 -21.50
CA SER A 697 4.89 -9.90 -21.40
C SER A 697 5.60 -11.26 -21.16
N LEU A 698 5.34 -12.28 -21.99
CA LEU A 698 6.10 -13.53 -22.06
C LEU A 698 7.63 -13.30 -22.13
N GLY A 699 8.10 -12.33 -22.92
CA GLY A 699 9.51 -11.98 -23.02
C GLY A 699 10.11 -11.50 -21.69
N GLY A 700 9.31 -10.91 -20.79
CA GLY A 700 9.75 -10.59 -19.42
C GLY A 700 10.02 -11.83 -18.57
N ALA A 701 9.30 -12.94 -18.82
CA ALA A 701 9.56 -14.22 -18.18
C ALA A 701 10.79 -14.92 -18.77
N LEU A 702 10.98 -14.86 -20.10
CA LEU A 702 12.21 -15.36 -20.75
C LEU A 702 13.45 -14.58 -20.29
N ALA A 703 13.37 -13.24 -20.25
CA ALA A 703 14.38 -12.37 -19.66
C ALA A 703 14.75 -12.75 -18.22
N THR A 704 13.78 -13.21 -17.42
CA THR A 704 14.02 -13.72 -16.07
C THR A 704 14.81 -15.03 -16.07
N LEU A 705 14.42 -16.00 -16.92
CA LEU A 705 15.11 -17.29 -17.03
C LEU A 705 16.54 -17.11 -17.57
N ALA A 706 16.71 -16.26 -18.59
CA ALA A 706 17.98 -15.86 -19.15
C ALA A 706 18.89 -15.19 -18.11
N ALA A 707 18.41 -14.15 -17.42
CA ALA A 707 19.23 -13.41 -16.45
C ALA A 707 19.77 -14.29 -15.31
N LEU A 708 19.01 -15.30 -14.86
CA LEU A 708 19.48 -16.26 -13.86
C LEU A 708 20.66 -17.11 -14.38
N ARG A 709 20.62 -17.51 -15.66
CA ARG A 709 21.70 -18.27 -16.31
C ARG A 709 22.90 -17.39 -16.67
N ILE A 710 22.66 -16.15 -17.12
CA ILE A 710 23.70 -15.15 -17.38
C ILE A 710 24.51 -14.89 -16.10
N ARG A 711 23.88 -14.64 -14.95
CA ARG A 711 24.63 -14.46 -13.68
C ARG A 711 25.40 -15.70 -13.25
N GLN A 712 24.97 -16.91 -13.62
CA GLN A 712 25.68 -18.15 -13.29
C GLN A 712 26.90 -18.40 -14.19
N GLN A 713 26.82 -18.02 -15.47
CA GLN A 713 27.92 -18.15 -16.43
C GLN A 713 28.91 -16.97 -16.37
N HIS A 714 28.40 -15.78 -16.03
CA HIS A 714 29.13 -14.52 -15.99
C HIS A 714 29.04 -13.87 -14.59
N PRO A 715 29.62 -14.49 -13.54
CA PRO A 715 29.43 -14.05 -12.15
C PRO A 715 30.02 -12.66 -11.88
N MET A 716 31.14 -12.31 -12.54
CA MET A 716 31.85 -11.04 -12.37
C MET A 716 31.20 -9.86 -13.12
N SER A 717 30.37 -10.16 -14.12
CA SER A 717 29.78 -9.17 -15.01
C SER A 717 28.70 -8.33 -14.32
N GLN A 718 28.56 -7.07 -14.72
CA GLN A 718 27.40 -6.28 -14.30
C GLN A 718 26.16 -6.80 -15.03
N LEU A 719 25.02 -6.89 -14.34
CA LEU A 719 23.77 -7.41 -14.90
C LEU A 719 22.59 -6.62 -14.35
N THR A 720 22.01 -5.78 -15.21
CA THR A 720 20.79 -5.01 -14.92
C THR A 720 19.63 -5.56 -15.75
N VAL A 721 18.51 -5.88 -15.11
CA VAL A 721 17.32 -6.46 -15.76
C VAL A 721 16.13 -5.51 -15.62
N ILE A 722 15.49 -5.14 -16.73
CA ILE A 722 14.27 -4.32 -16.72
C ILE A 722 13.19 -5.01 -17.56
N THR A 723 12.13 -5.47 -16.89
CA THR A 723 11.00 -6.16 -17.53
C THR A 723 9.73 -5.32 -17.50
N TYR A 724 8.95 -5.41 -18.58
CA TYR A 724 7.69 -4.67 -18.75
C TYR A 724 6.51 -5.64 -18.79
N GLY A 725 5.47 -5.41 -18.00
CA GLY A 725 4.27 -6.27 -18.03
C GLY A 725 4.51 -7.73 -17.61
N CYS A 726 5.66 -8.04 -17.01
CA CYS A 726 6.11 -9.41 -16.75
C CYS A 726 5.13 -10.17 -15.83
N PRO A 727 4.64 -11.36 -16.24
CA PRO A 727 3.84 -12.24 -15.40
C PRO A 727 4.65 -12.82 -14.24
N ARG A 728 4.04 -13.68 -13.43
CA ARG A 728 4.71 -14.39 -12.34
C ARG A 728 5.38 -15.66 -12.84
N VAL A 729 6.71 -15.72 -12.72
CA VAL A 729 7.55 -16.70 -13.44
C VAL A 729 7.63 -18.06 -12.73
N GLY A 730 7.62 -18.10 -11.39
CA GLY A 730 7.81 -19.34 -10.64
C GLY A 730 7.33 -19.30 -9.19
N ASN A 731 7.61 -20.36 -8.43
CA ASN A 731 7.24 -20.51 -7.04
C ASN A 731 8.07 -19.62 -6.10
N ARG A 732 7.72 -19.60 -4.80
CA ARG A 732 8.45 -18.79 -3.80
C ARG A 732 9.94 -19.14 -3.69
N ALA A 733 10.30 -20.41 -3.86
CA ALA A 733 11.70 -20.85 -3.85
C ALA A 733 12.47 -20.22 -5.01
N PHE A 734 11.95 -20.36 -6.24
CA PHE A 734 12.50 -19.73 -7.44
C PHE A 734 12.61 -18.20 -7.30
N SER A 735 11.55 -17.52 -6.84
CA SER A 735 11.60 -16.06 -6.72
C SER A 735 12.61 -15.58 -5.68
N THR A 736 12.79 -16.32 -4.58
CA THR A 736 13.73 -15.95 -3.52
C THR A 736 15.18 -16.21 -3.97
N LEU A 737 15.44 -17.33 -4.66
CA LEU A 737 16.72 -17.60 -5.31
C LEU A 737 17.04 -16.50 -6.34
N PHE A 738 16.11 -16.19 -7.24
CA PHE A 738 16.32 -15.18 -8.26
C PHE A 738 16.60 -13.79 -7.68
N ASP A 739 15.78 -13.31 -6.73
CA ASP A 739 15.96 -11.98 -6.14
C ASP A 739 17.26 -11.84 -5.32
N GLN A 740 17.87 -12.97 -4.90
CA GLN A 740 19.19 -13.03 -4.27
C GLN A 740 20.34 -13.07 -5.30
N THR A 741 20.17 -13.80 -6.40
CA THR A 741 21.20 -13.96 -7.45
C THR A 741 21.25 -12.76 -8.40
N VAL A 742 20.11 -12.20 -8.77
CA VAL A 742 19.97 -11.07 -9.71
C VAL A 742 19.34 -9.88 -8.99
N SER A 743 20.15 -9.25 -8.12
CA SER A 743 19.72 -8.16 -7.26
C SER A 743 19.21 -6.93 -8.03
N ASP A 744 19.80 -6.61 -9.17
CA ASP A 744 19.41 -5.48 -10.04
C ASP A 744 18.39 -5.88 -11.11
N CYS A 745 17.25 -6.42 -10.66
CA CYS A 745 16.09 -6.66 -11.50
C CYS A 745 14.93 -5.75 -11.11
N TRP A 746 14.35 -5.05 -12.09
CA TRP A 746 13.19 -4.17 -11.94
C TRP A 746 12.02 -4.66 -12.81
N ALA A 747 10.83 -4.71 -12.21
CA ALA A 747 9.62 -5.20 -12.86
C ALA A 747 8.59 -4.07 -12.96
N ILE A 748 8.50 -3.44 -14.12
CA ILE A 748 7.67 -2.28 -14.40
C ILE A 748 6.25 -2.72 -14.77
N VAL A 749 5.27 -2.19 -14.04
CA VAL A 749 3.83 -2.49 -14.14
C VAL A 749 3.08 -1.21 -14.44
N ASN A 750 2.33 -1.18 -15.55
CA ASN A 750 1.53 -0.03 -15.94
C ASN A 750 0.09 -0.12 -15.40
N ASP A 751 -0.24 0.73 -14.42
CA ASP A 751 -1.60 1.03 -13.94
C ASP A 751 -2.53 -0.19 -13.73
N LEU A 752 -3.31 -0.55 -14.74
CA LEU A 752 -4.33 -1.61 -14.72
C LEU A 752 -3.95 -2.84 -15.55
N ASP A 753 -2.69 -2.98 -15.97
CA ASP A 753 -2.19 -4.15 -16.69
C ASP A 753 -2.49 -5.46 -15.91
N PRO A 754 -3.28 -6.40 -16.46
CA PRO A 754 -3.63 -7.65 -15.80
C PRO A 754 -2.49 -8.67 -15.74
N ILE A 755 -1.59 -8.70 -16.73
CA ILE A 755 -0.62 -9.79 -16.93
C ILE A 755 0.36 -9.93 -15.75
N PRO A 756 0.90 -8.84 -15.17
CA PRO A 756 1.70 -8.90 -13.95
C PRO A 756 1.00 -9.56 -12.75
N TRP A 757 -0.33 -9.63 -12.71
CA TRP A 757 -1.06 -10.19 -11.57
C TRP A 757 -1.38 -11.68 -11.72
N VAL A 758 -1.06 -12.29 -12.86
CA VAL A 758 -1.25 -13.71 -13.17
C VAL A 758 0.08 -14.42 -13.45
N PRO A 759 0.12 -15.77 -13.36
CA PRO A 759 -0.84 -16.62 -12.64
C PRO A 759 -0.88 -16.30 -11.13
N LYS A 760 -2.02 -16.57 -10.46
CA LYS A 760 -2.27 -16.07 -9.09
C LYS A 760 -1.83 -16.99 -7.95
N TRP A 761 -2.08 -18.29 -8.08
CA TRP A 761 -1.91 -19.31 -7.03
C TRP A 761 -0.51 -19.93 -7.11
N CYS A 762 0.18 -20.10 -5.97
CA CYS A 762 1.56 -20.63 -5.85
C CYS A 762 2.68 -19.84 -6.59
N PHE A 763 2.36 -19.03 -7.59
CA PHE A 763 3.30 -18.22 -8.36
C PHE A 763 3.60 -16.85 -7.75
N HIS A 764 4.87 -16.49 -7.79
CA HIS A 764 5.50 -15.29 -7.24
C HIS A 764 6.13 -14.44 -8.36
N ARG A 765 6.17 -13.12 -8.13
CA ARG A 765 6.94 -12.18 -8.96
C ARG A 765 8.42 -12.22 -8.55
N VAL A 766 9.30 -12.06 -9.53
CA VAL A 766 10.71 -11.66 -9.36
C VAL A 766 10.90 -10.16 -9.55
N GLY A 767 11.96 -9.61 -8.95
CA GLY A 767 12.41 -8.24 -9.19
C GLY A 767 11.69 -7.16 -8.38
N LYS A 768 12.44 -6.06 -8.17
CA LYS A 768 12.02 -4.83 -7.50
C LYS A 768 10.92 -4.16 -8.34
N ARG A 769 9.66 -4.22 -7.85
CA ARG A 769 8.51 -3.70 -8.60
C ARG A 769 8.57 -2.19 -8.80
N VAL A 770 8.21 -1.72 -9.98
CA VAL A 770 7.90 -0.33 -10.28
C VAL A 770 6.45 -0.25 -10.75
N ILE A 771 5.69 0.73 -10.28
CA ILE A 771 4.36 1.06 -10.83
C ILE A 771 4.45 2.43 -11.50
N ILE A 772 3.98 2.50 -12.73
CA ILE A 772 3.77 3.72 -13.51
C ILE A 772 2.28 3.85 -13.86
N ASP A 773 1.79 5.06 -14.13
CA ASP A 773 0.45 5.27 -14.69
C ASP A 773 0.36 6.47 -15.65
N GLY A 774 -0.70 6.50 -16.46
CA GLY A 774 -1.04 7.64 -17.32
C GLY A 774 -1.44 8.92 -16.58
N ARG A 775 -1.30 8.96 -15.25
CA ARG A 775 -1.50 10.13 -14.39
C ARG A 775 -0.16 10.74 -13.96
N GLY A 776 0.96 10.16 -14.39
CA GLY A 776 2.32 10.62 -14.10
C GLY A 776 2.86 10.21 -12.73
N ASN A 777 2.27 9.19 -12.09
CA ASN A 777 2.81 8.65 -10.85
C ASN A 777 3.94 7.65 -11.15
N LEU A 778 5.05 7.76 -10.43
CA LEU A 778 6.11 6.77 -10.34
C LEU A 778 6.18 6.26 -8.91
N ILE A 779 6.14 4.94 -8.72
CA ILE A 779 6.11 4.33 -7.38
C ILE A 779 7.00 3.08 -7.36
N LEU A 780 8.06 3.11 -6.56
CA LEU A 780 9.08 2.07 -6.52
C LEU A 780 8.87 1.17 -5.29
N ARG A 781 9.09 -0.14 -5.46
CA ARG A 781 8.94 -1.20 -4.45
C ARG A 781 7.71 -1.04 -3.51
N PRO A 782 6.51 -0.68 -4.03
CA PRO A 782 5.41 -0.20 -3.21
C PRO A 782 4.90 -1.23 -2.19
N SER A 783 4.55 -0.76 -1.00
CA SER A 783 3.95 -1.57 0.06
C SER A 783 2.57 -2.12 -0.34
N TYR A 784 2.08 -3.11 0.41
CA TYR A 784 0.75 -3.68 0.14
C TYR A 784 -0.36 -2.63 0.16
N PHE A 785 -0.32 -1.68 1.11
CA PHE A 785 -1.35 -0.64 1.20
C PHE A 785 -1.35 0.26 -0.02
N GLU A 786 -0.18 0.69 -0.48
CA GLU A 786 -0.01 1.53 -1.68
C GLU A 786 -0.49 0.82 -2.95
N VAL A 787 -0.04 -0.42 -3.17
CA VAL A 787 -0.55 -1.30 -4.24
C VAL A 787 -2.08 -1.42 -4.19
N SER A 788 -2.64 -1.55 -2.99
CA SER A 788 -4.08 -1.67 -2.78
C SER A 788 -4.85 -0.34 -2.92
N VAL A 789 -4.15 0.80 -3.06
CA VAL A 789 -4.73 2.11 -3.38
C VAL A 789 -4.76 2.31 -4.88
N THR A 790 -3.64 2.07 -5.55
CA THR A 790 -3.39 2.38 -6.97
C THR A 790 -4.16 1.44 -7.89
N HIS A 791 -4.04 0.12 -7.68
CA HIS A 791 -4.68 -0.87 -8.54
C HIS A 791 -6.22 -0.84 -8.41
N ARG A 792 -6.92 -0.66 -9.55
CA ARG A 792 -8.39 -0.44 -9.61
C ARG A 792 -9.03 -1.06 -10.85
N GLY A 793 -9.26 -2.37 -10.81
CA GLY A 793 -9.74 -3.13 -11.97
C GLY A 793 -8.59 -3.59 -12.85
N THR A 794 -8.86 -3.88 -14.12
CA THR A 794 -7.88 -4.38 -15.10
C THR A 794 -8.21 -3.89 -16.51
N SER A 795 -7.19 -3.58 -17.33
CA SER A 795 -7.33 -3.08 -18.69
C SER A 795 -6.23 -3.65 -19.58
N ALA A 796 -6.58 -4.46 -20.58
CA ALA A 796 -5.62 -5.01 -21.54
C ALA A 796 -4.91 -3.90 -22.36
N LYS A 797 -5.56 -2.74 -22.56
CA LYS A 797 -4.94 -1.56 -23.20
C LYS A 797 -3.68 -1.09 -22.45
N HIS A 798 -3.60 -1.29 -21.13
CA HIS A 798 -2.49 -0.81 -20.32
C HIS A 798 -1.31 -1.80 -20.32
N HIS A 799 -1.54 -3.05 -20.75
CA HIS A 799 -0.45 -3.98 -21.05
C HIS A 799 0.28 -3.63 -22.35
N LEU A 800 -0.41 -3.08 -23.36
CA LEU A 800 0.21 -2.78 -24.65
C LEU A 800 1.41 -1.83 -24.49
N THR A 801 2.48 -2.08 -25.25
CA THR A 801 3.74 -1.30 -25.20
C THR A 801 3.49 0.21 -25.38
N GLY A 802 2.60 0.61 -26.30
CA GLY A 802 2.19 2.01 -26.46
C GLY A 802 1.54 2.63 -25.21
N GLY A 803 0.85 1.84 -24.38
CA GLY A 803 0.31 2.28 -23.09
C GLY A 803 1.40 2.49 -22.03
N TYR A 804 2.46 1.67 -22.05
CA TYR A 804 3.67 1.88 -21.24
C TYR A 804 4.41 3.16 -21.67
N ALA A 805 4.61 3.38 -22.98
CA ALA A 805 5.24 4.61 -23.51
C ALA A 805 4.51 5.88 -23.04
N LEU A 806 3.18 5.92 -23.20
CA LEU A 806 2.35 7.06 -22.79
C LEU A 806 2.42 7.31 -21.27
N SER A 807 2.61 6.27 -20.46
CA SER A 807 2.71 6.38 -19.00
C SER A 807 4.10 6.87 -18.54
N LEU A 808 5.17 6.49 -19.25
CA LEU A 808 6.50 7.09 -19.07
C LEU A 808 6.48 8.58 -19.45
N ALA A 809 5.90 8.93 -20.59
CA ALA A 809 5.72 10.33 -21.00
C ALA A 809 4.86 11.14 -20.02
N ALA A 810 3.82 10.53 -19.43
CA ALA A 810 3.01 11.16 -18.38
C ALA A 810 3.83 11.49 -17.13
N ILE A 811 4.81 10.66 -16.75
CA ILE A 811 5.73 10.93 -15.63
C ILE A 811 6.62 12.14 -15.95
N PHE A 812 7.16 12.24 -17.17
CA PHE A 812 8.04 13.35 -17.57
C PHE A 812 7.27 14.67 -17.62
N ARG A 813 6.12 14.68 -18.30
CA ARG A 813 5.19 15.82 -18.37
C ARG A 813 4.72 16.27 -16.98
N ALA A 814 4.46 15.34 -16.06
CA ALA A 814 4.09 15.68 -14.69
C ALA A 814 5.16 16.47 -13.92
N GLN A 815 6.43 16.48 -14.36
CA GLN A 815 7.49 17.28 -13.74
C GLN A 815 7.40 18.78 -14.07
N PHE A 816 6.67 19.16 -15.12
CA PHE A 816 6.41 20.56 -15.47
C PHE A 816 5.08 21.07 -14.90
N VAL A 817 4.25 20.21 -14.29
CA VAL A 817 2.99 20.60 -13.66
C VAL A 817 3.22 20.92 -12.17
N PRO A 818 2.99 22.17 -11.69
CA PRO A 818 3.25 22.55 -10.28
C PRO A 818 2.44 21.78 -9.22
N SER A 819 1.42 21.01 -9.64
CA SER A 819 0.69 20.11 -8.75
C SER A 819 1.30 18.71 -8.62
N LYS A 820 2.19 18.27 -9.52
CA LYS A 820 2.72 16.89 -9.54
C LYS A 820 4.24 16.77 -9.56
N ALA A 821 4.96 17.84 -9.87
CA ALA A 821 6.41 17.84 -9.96
C ALA A 821 7.11 17.32 -8.68
N LEU A 822 8.13 16.49 -8.88
CA LEU A 822 9.09 16.08 -7.86
C LEU A 822 10.12 17.21 -7.64
N LEU A 823 10.77 17.22 -6.48
CA LEU A 823 11.85 18.17 -6.18
C LEU A 823 13.03 17.92 -7.15
N GLY A 824 13.39 18.92 -7.95
CA GLY A 824 14.37 18.78 -9.03
C GLY A 824 13.88 17.98 -10.25
N GLY A 825 12.60 17.59 -10.31
CA GLY A 825 12.06 16.73 -11.37
C GLY A 825 12.21 17.31 -12.78
N ALA A 826 11.93 18.60 -12.96
CA ALA A 826 12.07 19.28 -14.26
C ALA A 826 13.53 19.35 -14.75
N GLN A 827 14.49 19.52 -13.82
CA GLN A 827 15.93 19.45 -14.13
C GLN A 827 16.35 18.02 -14.48
N GLY A 828 15.79 17.03 -13.79
CA GLY A 828 15.99 15.61 -14.08
C GLY A 828 15.48 15.19 -15.47
N VAL A 829 14.31 15.69 -15.88
CA VAL A 829 13.78 15.46 -17.24
C VAL A 829 14.64 16.17 -18.31
N ALA A 830 15.14 17.38 -18.04
CA ALA A 830 16.08 18.04 -18.94
C ALA A 830 17.41 17.30 -19.08
N ALA A 831 17.97 16.79 -17.97
CA ALA A 831 19.17 15.95 -18.02
C ALA A 831 18.93 14.61 -18.73
N LEU A 832 17.73 14.04 -18.60
CA LEU A 832 17.33 12.81 -19.29
C LEU A 832 17.17 13.02 -20.80
N GLU A 833 16.52 14.10 -21.23
CA GLU A 833 16.35 14.42 -22.67
C GLU A 833 17.68 14.76 -23.35
N ALA A 834 18.60 15.42 -22.64
CA ALA A 834 19.97 15.62 -23.09
C ALA A 834 20.82 14.33 -23.14
N ALA A 835 20.41 13.25 -22.47
CA ALA A 835 21.08 11.95 -22.48
C ALA A 835 20.45 10.92 -23.44
N VAL A 836 19.16 11.09 -23.77
CA VAL A 836 18.43 10.23 -24.71
C VAL A 836 17.24 10.98 -25.32
N ASP A 837 17.16 10.97 -26.65
CA ASP A 837 16.01 11.49 -27.41
C ASP A 837 14.73 10.74 -27.00
N LEU A 838 13.93 11.39 -26.15
CA LEU A 838 12.69 10.82 -25.61
C LEU A 838 11.61 10.58 -26.67
N GLY A 839 11.67 11.32 -27.79
CA GLY A 839 10.77 11.16 -28.92
C GLY A 839 11.06 9.88 -29.70
N LYS A 840 12.33 9.66 -30.07
CA LYS A 840 12.81 8.41 -30.68
C LYS A 840 12.65 7.22 -29.73
N ALA A 841 13.12 7.33 -28.49
CA ALA A 841 13.19 6.18 -27.58
C ALA A 841 11.81 5.62 -27.20
N LEU A 842 10.78 6.49 -27.04
CA LEU A 842 9.40 6.06 -26.77
C LEU A 842 8.53 5.92 -28.03
N GLN A 843 8.98 6.45 -29.18
CA GLN A 843 8.19 6.62 -30.42
C GLN A 843 6.90 7.42 -30.21
N LEU A 844 7.08 8.59 -29.58
CA LEU A 844 6.03 9.55 -29.29
C LEU A 844 6.38 10.92 -29.89
N THR A 845 5.38 11.61 -30.44
CA THR A 845 5.52 13.04 -30.77
C THR A 845 5.41 13.91 -29.51
N ASN A 846 5.81 15.18 -29.59
CA ASN A 846 5.63 16.18 -28.52
C ASN A 846 6.37 15.81 -27.20
N MET A 847 7.60 15.30 -27.33
CA MET A 847 8.45 14.80 -26.22
C MET A 847 9.65 15.69 -25.88
N ASP A 848 9.90 16.73 -26.66
CA ASP A 848 10.91 17.76 -26.40
C ASP A 848 10.56 18.63 -25.18
N LEU A 849 11.54 19.35 -24.64
CA LEU A 849 11.35 20.16 -23.43
C LEU A 849 10.39 21.36 -23.59
N GLU A 850 10.05 21.81 -24.79
CA GLU A 850 9.00 22.83 -25.00
C GLU A 850 7.61 22.16 -24.94
N SER A 851 7.43 21.08 -25.70
CA SER A 851 6.19 20.32 -25.77
C SER A 851 5.80 19.66 -24.44
N LEU A 852 6.77 19.19 -23.64
CA LEU A 852 6.48 18.65 -22.31
C LEU A 852 6.02 19.72 -21.31
N ARG A 853 6.31 21.01 -21.55
CA ARG A 853 5.82 22.14 -20.75
C ARG A 853 4.45 22.64 -21.20
N ASP A 854 4.16 22.59 -22.50
CA ASP A 854 2.91 23.08 -23.09
C ASP A 854 1.73 22.16 -22.72
N PRO A 855 0.69 22.67 -21.99
CA PRO A 855 -0.46 21.85 -21.63
C PRO A 855 -1.31 21.40 -22.83
N ALA A 856 -1.25 22.05 -23.99
CA ALA A 856 -2.01 21.67 -25.18
C ALA A 856 -1.32 20.58 -26.03
N LYS A 857 0.02 20.54 -26.05
CA LYS A 857 0.79 19.51 -26.78
C LYS A 857 0.80 18.20 -25.98
N LEU A 858 -0.09 17.28 -26.34
CA LEU A 858 -0.13 15.92 -25.76
C LEU A 858 0.75 14.95 -26.55
N PRO A 859 1.49 14.04 -25.89
CA PRO A 859 2.19 12.96 -26.57
C PRO A 859 1.23 12.01 -27.29
N GLU A 860 1.51 11.71 -28.57
CA GLU A 860 0.80 10.73 -29.38
C GLU A 860 1.79 9.73 -30.01
N LEU A 861 1.36 8.48 -30.19
CA LEU A 861 2.17 7.43 -30.80
C LEU A 861 2.44 7.72 -32.28
N SER A 862 3.72 7.80 -32.65
CA SER A 862 4.17 8.17 -34.00
C SER A 862 3.63 7.24 -35.08
N GLU A 863 3.59 5.93 -34.82
CA GLU A 863 3.00 4.90 -35.69
C GLU A 863 1.48 5.12 -35.90
N VAL A 864 0.75 5.45 -34.82
CA VAL A 864 -0.70 5.71 -34.86
C VAL A 864 -1.00 7.00 -35.64
N LEU A 865 -0.19 8.05 -35.45
CA LEU A 865 -0.28 9.28 -36.24
C LEU A 865 0.04 9.05 -37.73
N ALA A 866 1.02 8.21 -38.04
CA ALA A 866 1.33 7.83 -39.42
C ALA A 866 0.17 7.08 -40.06
N ALA A 867 -0.38 6.05 -39.41
CA ALA A 867 -1.54 5.30 -39.88
C ALA A 867 -2.79 6.19 -40.07
N LYS A 868 -3.08 7.10 -39.13
CA LYS A 868 -4.14 8.13 -39.27
C LYS A 868 -3.93 8.99 -40.52
N ARG A 869 -2.71 9.51 -40.72
CA ARG A 869 -2.36 10.36 -41.88
C ARG A 869 -2.45 9.59 -43.20
N GLU A 870 -2.06 8.32 -43.22
CA GLU A 870 -2.15 7.49 -44.42
C GLU A 870 -3.59 7.13 -44.75
N ALA A 871 -4.42 6.76 -43.77
CA ALA A 871 -5.85 6.54 -43.96
C ALA A 871 -6.56 7.78 -44.52
N GLN A 872 -6.17 8.98 -44.06
CA GLN A 872 -6.65 10.26 -44.61
C GLN A 872 -6.15 10.53 -46.04
N ARG A 873 -4.92 10.11 -46.40
CA ARG A 873 -4.43 10.17 -47.80
C ARG A 873 -5.21 9.21 -48.69
N ARG A 874 -5.40 7.95 -48.26
CA ARG A 874 -6.18 6.92 -48.97
C ARG A 874 -7.63 7.35 -49.18
N SER A 875 -8.28 7.96 -48.19
CA SER A 875 -9.66 8.45 -48.33
C SER A 875 -9.79 9.66 -49.27
N ARG A 876 -8.86 10.63 -49.21
CA ARG A 876 -8.79 11.75 -50.16
C ARG A 876 -8.48 11.30 -51.60
N ALA A 877 -7.59 10.32 -51.77
CA ALA A 877 -7.34 9.71 -53.07
C ALA A 877 -8.59 8.97 -53.60
N GLY A 878 -9.31 8.26 -52.73
CA GLY A 878 -10.58 7.60 -53.05
C GLY A 878 -11.71 8.57 -53.43
N SER A 879 -11.81 9.74 -52.77
CA SER A 879 -12.77 10.77 -53.15
C SER A 879 -12.41 11.43 -54.49
N SER A 880 -11.12 11.69 -54.73
CA SER A 880 -10.64 12.20 -56.02
C SER A 880 -10.90 11.19 -57.16
N ARG A 881 -10.61 9.90 -56.97
CA ARG A 881 -10.95 8.85 -57.94
C ARG A 881 -12.46 8.76 -58.21
N ARG A 882 -13.31 9.00 -57.21
CA ARG A 882 -14.77 9.08 -57.37
C ARG A 882 -15.27 10.38 -58.02
N GLN A 883 -14.48 11.46 -58.00
CA GLN A 883 -14.76 12.65 -58.80
C GLN A 883 -14.34 12.43 -60.26
N LEU A 884 -13.14 11.90 -60.53
CA LEU A 884 -12.73 11.54 -61.89
C LEU A 884 -13.65 10.50 -62.54
N SER A 885 -14.08 9.46 -61.78
CA SER A 885 -15.02 8.47 -62.33
C SER A 885 -16.39 9.09 -62.62
N ARG A 886 -16.80 10.14 -61.90
CA ARG A 886 -18.05 10.87 -62.17
C ARG A 886 -17.94 11.85 -63.33
N SER A 887 -16.79 12.51 -63.53
CA SER A 887 -16.57 13.32 -64.73
C SER A 887 -16.47 12.46 -65.99
N LEU A 888 -15.90 11.25 -65.88
CA LEU A 888 -15.87 10.28 -66.98
C LEU A 888 -17.22 9.58 -67.22
N SER A 889 -18.06 9.39 -66.19
CA SER A 889 -19.39 8.77 -66.33
C SER A 889 -20.51 9.72 -66.76
N CYS A 890 -20.22 11.00 -67.03
CA CYS A 890 -21.18 11.95 -67.61
C CYS A 890 -21.05 12.07 -69.15
N GLY A 891 -20.29 11.16 -69.78
CA GLY A 891 -20.00 11.15 -71.22
C GLY A 891 -20.86 10.22 -72.09
N ASN A 892 -22.02 9.76 -71.62
CA ASN A 892 -23.09 9.19 -72.45
C ASN A 892 -24.40 9.09 -71.65
N ALA A 893 -25.55 9.31 -72.30
CA ALA A 893 -26.85 9.36 -71.63
C ALA A 893 -27.92 8.54 -72.36
N SER A 894 -28.66 7.72 -71.62
CA SER A 894 -30.10 7.45 -71.84
C SER A 894 -30.68 6.43 -70.83
N LEU A 895 -31.98 6.58 -70.53
CA LEU A 895 -32.93 5.53 -70.07
C LEU A 895 -32.80 4.89 -68.66
N LEU A 896 -33.53 5.50 -67.70
CA LEU A 896 -34.50 4.85 -66.78
C LEU A 896 -33.98 3.91 -65.63
N PRO A 897 -34.82 3.58 -64.60
CA PRO A 897 -34.35 3.63 -63.20
C PRO A 897 -34.51 2.34 -62.34
N ALA A 898 -34.14 2.48 -61.05
CA ALA A 898 -34.30 1.57 -59.91
C ALA A 898 -33.36 0.34 -59.91
N CYS A 899 -32.59 0.08 -58.85
CA CYS A 899 -33.12 -0.31 -57.53
C CYS A 899 -32.25 0.13 -56.34
N CYS A 900 -32.73 -0.13 -55.12
CA CYS A 900 -32.06 0.18 -53.86
C CYS A 900 -30.90 -0.78 -53.54
N ASP A 901 -29.89 -0.29 -52.82
CA ASP A 901 -29.30 -1.09 -51.73
C ASP A 901 -28.82 -0.19 -50.57
N THR A 902 -28.64 -0.80 -49.41
CA THR A 902 -28.63 -0.17 -48.09
C THR A 902 -27.23 0.00 -47.50
N ARG A 903 -27.10 0.93 -46.54
CA ARG A 903 -25.87 1.10 -45.74
C ARG A 903 -26.15 0.90 -44.25
N PRO A 904 -25.42 0.00 -43.56
CA PRO A 904 -25.20 0.15 -42.13
C PRO A 904 -24.08 1.19 -41.87
N ALA A 905 -24.35 2.20 -41.07
CA ALA A 905 -23.35 3.20 -40.68
C ALA A 905 -22.69 2.81 -39.35
N VAL A 906 -21.42 2.38 -39.40
CA VAL A 906 -20.64 2.08 -38.19
C VAL A 906 -20.16 3.40 -37.56
N ARG A 907 -20.64 3.71 -36.35
CA ARG A 907 -20.09 4.82 -35.54
C ARG A 907 -18.72 4.45 -34.98
N TYR A 908 -17.77 5.36 -35.12
CA TYR A 908 -16.57 5.41 -34.28
C TYR A 908 -16.84 6.33 -33.08
N ASP A 909 -17.09 5.76 -31.91
CA ASP A 909 -17.09 6.54 -30.67
C ASP A 909 -15.66 6.65 -30.11
N ARG A 910 -15.29 7.87 -29.67
CA ARG A 910 -14.01 8.18 -29.02
C ARG A 910 -14.26 8.57 -27.55
N ALA A 911 -13.62 7.84 -26.64
CA ALA A 911 -13.25 8.29 -25.30
C ALA A 911 -12.05 7.44 -24.82
#